data_AF-A0A167PQH2-F1
#
_entry.id   AF-A0A167PQH2-F1
#
_cell.length_a   1.000
_cell.length_b   1.000
_cell.length_c   1.000
_cell.angle_alpha   90.00
_cell.angle_beta   90.00
_cell.angle_gamma   90.00
#
_symmetry.space_group_name_H-M   'P 1'
#
loop_
_entity.id
_entity.type
_entity.pdbx_description
1 polymer ?
#
loop_
_entity_poly.entity_id
_entity_poly.type
_entity_poly.pdbx_seq_one_letter_code
_entity_poly.pdbx_strand_id
1 'polypeptide(L)'
;MAGRQTLPYKFAPAGHIDDFFEFFEAQQREQPQKPARFSIEQHAIHREMVEDSHFVKYCEAQQFPDWRDELQNLTLAKLLDFFYFVCDRYKLTSQGSLDYYIRGFQQLHMTVTARKVDGNFMWRLYQYERAVLIPLFNLRTPNADGKPVSSKGCLLSLLVFNFAYDNGTFQGERMRVQLDSIYKLLHYNGVRAGELVDSEKKYPLDNSRQILFGNKVGRKPNRPLDLSVSKEKIWKEVEAALNQEPACRDRPRALCYEDILLMKVRHPHTGKSILAMAIKFTHHKGADRKLKPLIVLFTPTRKLVWDLIIMILSLALRDKAFDAQGLENARSVLSLVVWGPTECMEFRWKREKLKTPIFRRIKNGEVSETEAMSYGDLNDAMGRQSLDAGNEKKWTAKFGRRAAGNAVNGDASNAVRDQMLRHNEKFFTFSSAYLNEFLAFDCQNAFLEEPKEDKLISLFAHVSLTRDPRAGKNIVPDKLWANVRPTPKILELKDKRAFLKGGQYQLTDNIHEVEIRQLTAEIGALESKQRAEITQVYRKYYFYKRPTWDIEAQLRGEAEEAFEMPAIDLALPERQRVAEILCEQSEAWTEDESFEKQVELIDQLVALCGKKEPRRSKSSQQVHTEPEIGQGPSERKPPQALGQAPEIDLFPLQLKGELRSKCICPDCIGDSMMTIDARRFEWCRPTILNDHFDDKHLPAREAAAQRGDAMWCSHPKCSQLEFEHLDEFRLHVKEIHGLTLRSSAQAEGRKKKRDERRQKARRGK
;
A
#
# COMPACT_ATOMS: atom_id res chain seq x y z
N MET A 1 -28.60 -25.03 1.61
CA MET A 1 -28.31 -24.08 0.52
C MET A 1 -27.59 -22.87 1.10
N ALA A 2 -26.27 -22.95 1.27
CA ALA A 2 -25.46 -21.87 1.86
C ALA A 2 -24.21 -21.65 1.00
N GLY A 3 -23.88 -20.38 0.73
CA GLY A 3 -22.50 -19.97 0.43
C GLY A 3 -22.09 -19.72 -1.02
N ARG A 4 -22.98 -19.63 -2.01
CA ARG A 4 -22.59 -18.94 -3.26
C ARG A 4 -22.58 -17.45 -2.97
N GLN A 5 -21.40 -16.82 -2.98
CA GLN A 5 -21.31 -15.38 -3.23
C GLN A 5 -22.28 -15.07 -4.37
N THR A 6 -23.27 -14.22 -4.12
CA THR A 6 -24.17 -13.73 -5.16
C THR A 6 -23.28 -13.21 -6.27
N LEU A 7 -23.37 -13.87 -7.43
CA LEU A 7 -22.65 -13.45 -8.61
C LEU A 7 -23.02 -11.98 -8.83
N PRO A 8 -22.06 -11.05 -9.05
CA PRO A 8 -22.34 -9.61 -9.06
C PRO A 8 -23.30 -9.13 -10.17
N TYR A 9 -23.93 -10.05 -10.89
CA TYR A 9 -24.61 -9.86 -12.16
C TYR A 9 -25.98 -10.57 -12.22
N LYS A 10 -26.67 -10.82 -11.08
CA LYS A 10 -27.99 -11.48 -11.07
C LYS A 10 -29.01 -10.82 -12.02
N PHE A 11 -29.02 -9.48 -12.06
CA PHE A 11 -29.93 -8.71 -12.93
C PHE A 11 -29.29 -8.23 -14.23
N ALA A 12 -28.05 -8.63 -14.52
CA ALA A 12 -27.43 -8.26 -15.78
C ALA A 12 -28.16 -8.95 -16.95
N PRO A 13 -28.50 -8.23 -18.04
CA PRO A 13 -29.18 -8.81 -19.18
C PRO A 13 -28.32 -9.89 -19.85
N ALA A 14 -28.95 -10.82 -20.57
CA ALA A 14 -28.25 -11.94 -21.21
C ALA A 14 -27.10 -11.50 -22.15
N GLY A 15 -27.25 -10.34 -22.80
CA GLY A 15 -26.25 -9.76 -23.72
C GLY A 15 -25.23 -8.78 -23.09
N HIS A 16 -25.18 -8.64 -21.75
CA HIS A 16 -24.28 -7.66 -21.11
C HIS A 16 -22.79 -7.87 -21.41
N ILE A 17 -22.37 -9.11 -21.72
CA ILE A 17 -20.98 -9.41 -22.09
C ILE A 17 -20.64 -8.77 -23.44
N ASP A 18 -21.55 -8.84 -24.40
CA ASP A 18 -21.36 -8.24 -25.74
C ASP A 18 -21.42 -6.72 -25.65
N ASP A 19 -22.39 -6.17 -24.90
CA ASP A 19 -22.48 -4.73 -24.58
C ASP A 19 -21.20 -4.22 -23.89
N PHE A 20 -20.58 -5.02 -23.02
CA PHE A 20 -19.27 -4.67 -22.46
C PHE A 20 -18.17 -4.61 -23.52
N PHE A 21 -18.11 -5.56 -24.46
CA PHE A 21 -17.08 -5.54 -25.50
C PHE A 21 -17.25 -4.34 -26.45
N GLU A 22 -18.49 -3.98 -26.79
CA GLU A 22 -18.79 -2.74 -27.51
C GLU A 22 -18.34 -1.51 -26.73
N PHE A 23 -18.66 -1.44 -25.44
CA PHE A 23 -18.21 -0.36 -24.54
C PHE A 23 -16.68 -0.30 -24.44
N PHE A 24 -16.02 -1.46 -24.34
CA PHE A 24 -14.57 -1.58 -24.27
C PHE A 24 -13.91 -1.10 -25.57
N GLU A 25 -14.43 -1.51 -26.73
CA GLU A 25 -13.96 -1.04 -28.02
C GLU A 25 -14.18 0.46 -28.22
N ALA A 26 -15.35 0.99 -27.83
CA ALA A 26 -15.62 2.42 -27.87
C ALA A 26 -14.60 3.20 -27.03
N GLN A 27 -14.34 2.77 -25.79
CA GLN A 27 -13.30 3.36 -24.94
C GLN A 27 -11.89 3.24 -25.56
N GLN A 28 -11.59 2.17 -26.31
CA GLN A 28 -10.31 2.04 -27.03
C GLN A 28 -10.23 2.98 -28.24
N ARG A 29 -11.35 3.25 -28.93
CA ARG A 29 -11.42 4.21 -30.04
C ARG A 29 -11.37 5.67 -29.56
N GLU A 30 -11.98 5.95 -28.41
CA GLU A 30 -11.92 7.25 -27.73
C GLU A 30 -10.57 7.52 -27.07
N GLN A 31 -9.81 6.46 -26.73
CA GLN A 31 -8.42 6.62 -26.33
C GLN A 31 -7.61 7.09 -27.54
N PRO A 32 -6.99 8.29 -27.50
CA PRO A 32 -6.21 8.76 -28.62
C PRO A 32 -5.10 7.76 -28.93
N GLN A 33 -4.92 7.44 -30.23
CA GLN A 33 -3.81 6.59 -30.68
C GLN A 33 -2.51 7.18 -30.15
N LYS A 34 -1.94 6.55 -29.12
CA LYS A 34 -0.61 6.91 -28.65
C LYS A 34 0.35 6.59 -29.79
N PRO A 35 1.20 7.54 -30.22
CA PRO A 35 2.17 7.27 -31.27
C PRO A 35 3.03 6.07 -30.89
N ALA A 36 3.36 5.27 -31.91
CA ALA A 36 4.02 3.97 -31.78
C ALA A 36 5.22 4.00 -30.83
N ARG A 37 5.45 2.89 -30.13
CA ARG A 37 6.64 2.70 -29.29
C ARG A 37 7.89 2.74 -30.18
N PHE A 38 8.97 3.30 -29.65
CA PHE A 38 10.30 3.10 -30.21
C PHE A 38 10.66 1.60 -30.20
N SER A 39 11.43 1.14 -31.18
CA SER A 39 12.00 -0.21 -31.24
C SER A 39 12.94 -0.46 -30.05
N ILE A 40 13.28 -1.73 -29.78
CA ILE A 40 14.21 -2.10 -28.72
C ILE A 40 15.60 -1.45 -28.94
N GLU A 41 16.04 -1.35 -30.19
CA GLU A 41 17.27 -0.66 -30.61
C GLU A 41 17.17 0.86 -30.40
N GLN A 42 16.03 1.47 -30.72
CA GLN A 42 15.74 2.89 -30.41
C GLN A 42 15.64 3.13 -28.89
N HIS A 43 15.25 2.12 -28.10
CA HIS A 43 15.25 2.16 -26.63
C HIS A 43 16.63 1.85 -26.01
N ALA A 44 17.55 1.24 -26.75
CA ALA A 44 18.92 0.92 -26.30
C ALA A 44 19.85 2.11 -26.57
N ILE A 45 19.77 2.72 -27.76
CA ILE A 45 20.44 3.99 -28.11
C ILE A 45 20.01 5.11 -27.14
N HIS A 46 18.76 5.09 -26.68
CA HIS A 46 18.22 6.08 -25.74
C HIS A 46 18.46 5.76 -24.25
N ARG A 47 18.98 4.56 -23.93
CA ARG A 47 19.38 4.15 -22.57
C ARG A 47 20.85 4.47 -22.26
N GLU A 48 21.67 4.70 -23.28
CA GLU A 48 23.08 5.11 -23.13
C GLU A 48 23.28 6.63 -22.96
N MET A 49 22.24 7.45 -23.14
CA MET A 49 22.28 8.89 -22.84
C MET A 49 21.49 9.19 -21.57
N VAL A 50 22.18 9.06 -20.44
CA VAL A 50 21.66 9.31 -19.10
C VAL A 50 22.07 10.71 -18.66
N GLU A 51 21.10 11.61 -18.57
CA GLU A 51 20.86 12.63 -17.51
C GLU A 51 20.02 13.82 -18.01
N ASP A 52 19.76 14.79 -17.14
CA ASP A 52 19.41 16.17 -17.48
C ASP A 52 17.96 16.65 -17.65
N SER A 53 17.86 17.93 -17.23
CA SER A 53 16.82 18.93 -17.42
C SER A 53 16.17 18.80 -18.80
N HIS A 54 14.83 18.76 -18.84
CA HIS A 54 14.08 18.64 -20.09
C HIS A 54 14.44 19.73 -21.12
N PHE A 55 14.90 20.90 -20.67
CA PHE A 55 15.34 22.00 -21.53
C PHE A 55 16.69 21.71 -22.22
N VAL A 56 17.62 21.03 -21.54
CA VAL A 56 18.89 20.60 -22.14
C VAL A 56 18.61 19.62 -23.29
N LYS A 57 17.73 18.65 -23.05
CA LYS A 57 17.28 17.69 -24.09
C LYS A 57 16.57 18.35 -25.26
N TYR A 58 15.84 19.42 -24.99
CA TYR A 58 15.23 20.22 -26.05
C TYR A 58 16.32 20.92 -26.87
N CYS A 59 17.30 21.57 -26.23
CA CYS A 59 18.43 22.19 -26.93
C CYS A 59 19.24 21.17 -27.75
N GLU A 60 19.51 19.99 -27.20
CA GLU A 60 20.19 18.89 -27.92
C GLU A 60 19.37 18.43 -29.14
N ALA A 61 18.05 18.22 -28.95
CA ALA A 61 17.16 17.82 -30.04
C ALA A 61 17.06 18.87 -31.16
N GLN A 62 17.16 20.15 -30.80
CA GLN A 62 17.17 21.28 -31.74
C GLN A 62 18.58 21.65 -32.23
N GLN A 63 19.62 20.90 -31.83
CA GLN A 63 21.02 21.15 -32.18
C GLN A 63 21.52 22.55 -31.80
N PHE A 64 21.03 23.11 -30.70
CA PHE A 64 21.54 24.37 -30.17
C PHE A 64 22.90 24.18 -29.47
N PRO A 65 23.86 25.09 -29.69
CA PRO A 65 25.25 24.89 -29.28
C PRO A 65 25.45 24.94 -27.74
N ASP A 66 24.81 25.87 -27.02
CA ASP A 66 24.79 25.90 -25.56
C ASP A 66 23.40 26.25 -25.03
N TRP A 67 22.83 25.36 -24.22
CA TRP A 67 21.54 25.55 -23.58
C TRP A 67 21.52 26.75 -22.61
N ARG A 68 22.67 27.17 -22.06
CA ARG A 68 22.75 28.34 -21.18
C ARG A 68 22.58 29.64 -21.95
N ASP A 69 23.20 29.75 -23.11
CA ASP A 69 23.06 30.91 -23.99
C ASP A 69 21.63 31.02 -24.53
N GLU A 70 21.02 29.86 -24.81
CA GLU A 70 19.61 29.76 -25.19
C GLU A 70 18.65 30.23 -24.08
N LEU A 71 18.98 29.99 -22.81
CA LEU A 71 18.20 30.55 -21.70
C LEU A 71 18.39 32.06 -21.55
N GLN A 72 19.60 32.59 -21.81
CA GLN A 72 19.85 34.04 -21.74
C GLN A 72 19.14 34.80 -22.87
N ASN A 73 19.05 34.19 -24.05
CA ASN A 73 18.42 34.74 -25.25
C ASN A 73 17.04 34.13 -25.53
N LEU A 74 16.31 33.77 -24.47
CA LEU A 74 15.01 33.13 -24.56
C LEU A 74 14.03 34.01 -25.35
N THR A 75 13.43 33.45 -26.41
CA THR A 75 12.36 34.10 -27.16
C THR A 75 11.01 33.46 -26.84
N LEU A 76 9.91 34.16 -27.10
CA LEU A 76 8.57 33.60 -26.93
C LEU A 76 8.40 32.33 -27.78
N ALA A 77 8.87 32.33 -29.02
CA ALA A 77 8.78 31.16 -29.91
C ALA A 77 9.48 29.93 -29.31
N LYS A 78 10.72 30.09 -28.82
CA LYS A 78 11.48 29.00 -28.17
C LYS A 78 10.80 28.51 -26.89
N LEU A 79 10.19 29.42 -26.13
CA LEU A 79 9.44 29.06 -24.92
C LEU A 79 8.21 28.20 -25.24
N LEU A 80 7.41 28.58 -26.25
CA LEU A 80 6.23 27.82 -26.66
C LEU A 80 6.61 26.47 -27.27
N ASP A 81 7.63 26.45 -28.13
CA ASP A 81 8.13 25.22 -28.78
C ASP A 81 8.72 24.23 -27.75
N PHE A 82 9.44 24.73 -26.74
CA PHE A 82 9.90 23.91 -25.65
C PHE A 82 8.75 23.20 -24.91
N PHE A 83 7.65 23.89 -24.59
CA PHE A 83 6.52 23.24 -23.90
C PHE A 83 5.71 22.33 -24.81
N TYR A 84 5.67 22.60 -26.11
CA TYR A 84 5.18 21.64 -27.10
C TYR A 84 6.04 20.37 -27.09
N PHE A 85 7.36 20.50 -27.20
CA PHE A 85 8.32 19.39 -27.10
C PHE A 85 8.15 18.60 -25.81
N VAL A 86 7.94 19.28 -24.68
CA VAL A 86 7.72 18.60 -23.40
C VAL A 86 6.43 17.75 -23.42
N CYS A 87 5.34 18.29 -23.94
CA CYS A 87 4.07 17.57 -24.04
C CYS A 87 4.18 16.36 -24.98
N ASP A 88 4.80 16.53 -26.15
CA ASP A 88 4.98 15.49 -27.16
C ASP A 88 5.95 14.41 -26.70
N ARG A 89 7.18 14.81 -26.33
CA ARG A 89 8.28 13.88 -26.02
C ARG A 89 8.04 13.08 -24.74
N TYR A 90 7.49 13.73 -23.71
CA TYR A 90 7.25 13.09 -22.40
C TYR A 90 5.83 12.60 -22.22
N LYS A 91 4.98 12.70 -23.27
CA LYS A 91 3.62 12.16 -23.32
C LYS A 91 2.81 12.53 -22.07
N LEU A 92 2.79 13.81 -21.75
CA LEU A 92 2.09 14.29 -20.56
C LEU A 92 0.60 13.95 -20.66
N THR A 93 0.02 13.49 -19.54
CA THR A 93 -1.40 13.12 -19.47
C THR A 93 -2.21 14.04 -18.57
N SER A 94 -1.58 15.04 -17.94
CA SER A 94 -2.28 15.95 -17.03
C SER A 94 -1.73 17.36 -17.11
N GLN A 95 -2.63 18.33 -17.04
CA GLN A 95 -2.30 19.74 -16.96
C GLN A 95 -1.43 20.04 -15.73
N GLY A 96 -1.69 19.38 -14.59
CA GLY A 96 -0.89 19.56 -13.38
C GLY A 96 0.59 19.17 -13.54
N SER A 97 0.89 18.22 -14.43
CA SER A 97 2.28 17.89 -14.80
C SER A 97 2.88 19.00 -15.65
N LEU A 98 2.15 19.53 -16.63
CA LEU A 98 2.59 20.66 -17.45
C LEU A 98 2.89 21.89 -16.57
N ASP A 99 1.98 22.25 -15.66
CA ASP A 99 2.18 23.28 -14.63
C ASP A 99 3.46 23.07 -13.80
N TYR A 100 3.77 21.81 -13.48
CA TYR A 100 4.99 21.48 -12.75
C TYR A 100 6.24 21.75 -13.59
N TYR A 101 6.23 21.39 -14.88
CA TYR A 101 7.33 21.71 -15.80
C TYR A 101 7.46 23.20 -16.05
N ILE A 102 6.36 23.94 -16.18
CA ILE A 102 6.36 25.40 -16.31
C ILE A 102 7.06 26.04 -15.11
N ARG A 103 6.67 25.66 -13.88
CA ARG A 103 7.34 26.16 -12.66
C ARG A 103 8.81 25.75 -12.58
N GLY A 104 9.14 24.52 -13.00
CA GLY A 104 10.51 24.03 -13.05
C GLY A 104 11.38 24.85 -14.00
N PHE A 105 10.86 25.16 -15.18
CA PHE A 105 11.53 26.01 -16.17
C PHE A 105 11.73 27.44 -15.65
N GLN A 106 10.70 28.05 -15.04
CA GLN A 106 10.84 29.38 -14.43
C GLN A 106 11.95 29.42 -13.37
N GLN A 107 12.07 28.36 -12.57
CA GLN A 107 13.15 28.22 -11.58
C GLN A 107 14.52 28.06 -12.25
N LEU A 108 14.62 27.24 -13.29
CA LEU A 108 15.84 27.05 -14.06
C LEU A 108 16.31 28.38 -14.68
N HIS A 109 15.43 29.07 -15.41
CA HIS A 109 15.72 30.37 -16.01
C HIS A 109 16.20 31.37 -14.96
N MET A 110 15.47 31.52 -13.85
CA MET A 110 15.86 32.42 -12.76
C MET A 110 17.21 32.04 -12.13
N THR A 111 17.52 30.75 -12.02
CA THR A 111 18.79 30.28 -11.43
C THR A 111 19.98 30.55 -12.34
N VAL A 112 19.80 30.40 -13.65
CA VAL A 112 20.88 30.53 -14.66
C VAL A 112 21.08 31.98 -15.09
N THR A 113 20.00 32.72 -15.35
CA THR A 113 20.07 34.10 -15.89
C THR A 113 20.00 35.18 -14.82
N ALA A 114 19.71 34.80 -13.57
CA ALA A 114 19.38 35.72 -12.47
C ALA A 114 18.18 36.65 -12.75
N ARG A 115 17.39 36.38 -13.80
CA ARG A 115 16.21 37.16 -14.20
C ARG A 115 14.96 36.28 -14.20
N LYS A 116 13.81 36.86 -13.85
CA LYS A 116 12.52 36.18 -14.05
C LYS A 116 12.26 36.05 -15.56
N VAL A 117 11.54 35.02 -15.96
CA VAL A 117 10.97 34.95 -17.31
C VAL A 117 10.06 36.16 -17.50
N ASP A 118 10.10 36.77 -18.68
CA ASP A 118 9.27 37.90 -19.03
C ASP A 118 7.77 37.63 -18.75
N GLY A 119 7.09 38.61 -18.14
CA GLY A 119 5.70 38.46 -17.72
C GLY A 119 4.72 38.27 -18.89
N ASN A 120 4.97 38.96 -20.02
CA ASN A 120 4.16 38.79 -21.23
C ASN A 120 4.40 37.42 -21.86
N PHE A 121 5.63 36.91 -21.81
CA PHE A 121 5.92 35.55 -22.29
C PHE A 121 5.18 34.50 -21.48
N MET A 122 5.19 34.63 -20.15
CA MET A 122 4.44 33.74 -19.27
C MET A 122 2.93 33.83 -19.53
N TRP A 123 2.39 35.03 -19.68
CA TRP A 123 0.97 35.21 -20.00
C TRP A 123 0.61 34.55 -21.34
N ARG A 124 1.43 34.75 -22.39
CA ARG A 124 1.26 34.09 -23.69
C ARG A 124 1.37 32.57 -23.60
N LEU A 125 2.29 32.05 -22.78
CA LEU A 125 2.42 30.61 -22.54
C LEU A 125 1.16 30.03 -21.88
N TYR A 126 0.56 30.70 -20.88
CA TYR A 126 -0.68 30.22 -20.27
C TYR A 126 -1.88 30.29 -21.23
N GLN A 127 -1.92 31.25 -22.14
CA GLN A 127 -2.92 31.28 -23.21
C GLN A 127 -2.71 30.13 -24.21
N TYR A 128 -1.46 29.89 -24.63
CA TYR A 128 -1.09 28.79 -25.51
C TYR A 128 -1.36 27.42 -24.87
N GLU A 129 -1.10 27.29 -23.57
CA GLU A 129 -1.46 26.11 -22.79
C GLU A 129 -2.95 25.80 -22.93
N ARG A 130 -3.80 26.79 -22.62
CA ARG A 130 -5.27 26.61 -22.60
C ARG A 130 -5.86 26.40 -23.97
N ALA A 131 -5.39 27.15 -24.97
CA ALA A 131 -5.96 27.15 -26.31
C ALA A 131 -5.37 26.05 -27.21
N VAL A 132 -4.14 25.61 -26.95
CA VAL A 132 -3.41 24.69 -27.85
C VAL A 132 -2.95 23.44 -27.13
N LEU A 133 -2.10 23.52 -26.10
CA LEU A 133 -1.49 22.33 -25.51
C LEU A 133 -2.51 21.41 -24.83
N ILE A 134 -3.46 21.97 -24.08
CA ILE A 134 -4.49 21.18 -23.39
C ILE A 134 -5.38 20.44 -24.39
N PRO A 135 -6.00 21.11 -25.40
CA PRO A 135 -6.80 20.41 -26.40
C PRO A 135 -5.99 19.43 -27.26
N LEU A 136 -4.80 19.85 -27.72
CA LEU A 136 -4.01 19.05 -28.66
C LEU A 136 -3.49 17.75 -28.05
N PHE A 137 -3.01 17.80 -26.80
CA PHE A 137 -2.48 16.63 -26.10
C PHE A 137 -3.51 15.97 -25.17
N ASN A 138 -4.77 16.43 -25.20
CA ASN A 138 -5.86 15.98 -24.33
C ASN A 138 -5.44 15.93 -22.85
N LEU A 139 -4.80 17.03 -22.38
CA LEU A 139 -4.26 17.09 -21.03
C LEU A 139 -5.39 17.15 -20.02
N ARG A 140 -5.44 16.16 -19.12
CA ARG A 140 -6.46 16.12 -18.08
C ARG A 140 -6.35 17.32 -17.14
N THR A 141 -7.42 18.09 -17.03
CA THR A 141 -7.53 19.24 -16.13
C THR A 141 -7.49 18.80 -14.66
N PRO A 142 -6.98 19.64 -13.73
CA PRO A 142 -7.01 19.33 -12.31
C PRO A 142 -8.45 19.21 -11.83
N ASN A 143 -8.72 18.18 -11.02
CA ASN A 143 -10.05 17.91 -10.46
C ASN A 143 -11.15 17.64 -11.49
N ALA A 144 -10.83 17.22 -12.73
CA ALA A 144 -11.83 16.84 -13.74
C ALA A 144 -12.87 15.80 -13.27
N ASP A 145 -12.53 14.98 -12.27
CA ASP A 145 -13.41 13.98 -11.67
C ASP A 145 -14.01 14.46 -10.32
N GLY A 146 -13.99 15.76 -10.08
CA GLY A 146 -14.31 16.38 -8.79
C GLY A 146 -13.24 16.17 -7.72
N LYS A 147 -13.60 16.52 -6.48
CA LYS A 147 -12.74 16.37 -5.29
C LYS A 147 -13.35 15.34 -4.35
N PRO A 148 -13.15 14.02 -4.60
CA PRO A 148 -13.71 12.98 -3.76
C PRO A 148 -13.31 13.15 -2.29
N VAL A 149 -14.28 12.94 -1.40
CA VAL A 149 -14.17 13.04 0.06
C VAL A 149 -14.69 11.75 0.68
N SER A 150 -13.91 11.13 1.55
CA SER A 150 -14.38 9.98 2.34
C SER A 150 -15.23 10.43 3.53
N SER A 151 -16.25 9.63 3.87
CA SER A 151 -17.06 9.80 5.09
C SER A 151 -16.53 8.97 6.25
N LYS A 152 -17.13 9.13 7.44
CA LYS A 152 -16.93 8.19 8.56
C LYS A 152 -17.24 6.74 8.14
N GLY A 153 -18.35 6.50 7.45
CA GLY A 153 -18.74 5.17 6.96
C GLY A 153 -17.76 4.59 5.93
N CYS A 154 -17.19 5.45 5.09
CA CYS A 154 -16.11 5.09 4.17
C CYS A 154 -14.89 4.54 4.93
N LEU A 155 -14.39 5.30 5.93
CA LEU A 155 -13.26 4.86 6.73
C LEU A 155 -13.58 3.55 7.47
N LEU A 156 -14.74 3.45 8.11
CA LEU A 156 -15.16 2.21 8.80
C LEU A 156 -15.09 1.00 7.87
N SER A 157 -15.64 1.14 6.67
CA SER A 157 -15.64 0.07 5.66
C SER A 157 -14.23 -0.39 5.32
N LEU A 158 -13.27 0.54 5.22
CA LEU A 158 -11.88 0.21 4.91
C LEU A 158 -11.14 -0.42 6.09
N LEU A 159 -11.38 0.05 7.32
CA LEU A 159 -10.79 -0.53 8.54
C LEU A 159 -11.30 -1.96 8.78
N VAL A 160 -12.61 -2.17 8.65
CA VAL A 160 -13.24 -3.50 8.71
C VAL A 160 -12.70 -4.39 7.60
N PHE A 161 -12.66 -3.91 6.36
CA PHE A 161 -12.11 -4.68 5.24
C PHE A 161 -10.67 -5.11 5.49
N ASN A 162 -9.82 -4.21 6.00
CA ASN A 162 -8.40 -4.47 6.26
C ASN A 162 -8.18 -5.70 7.16
N PHE A 163 -9.00 -5.89 8.20
CA PHE A 163 -8.87 -7.05 9.09
C PHE A 163 -9.77 -8.22 8.69
N ALA A 164 -11.05 -7.99 8.38
CA ALA A 164 -12.03 -9.06 8.18
C ALA A 164 -12.06 -9.67 6.77
N TYR A 165 -11.81 -8.89 5.72
CA TYR A 165 -12.16 -9.31 4.34
C TYR A 165 -11.02 -9.23 3.32
N ASP A 166 -9.93 -8.54 3.64
CA ASP A 166 -8.81 -8.41 2.72
C ASP A 166 -8.05 -9.74 2.58
N ASN A 167 -8.36 -10.45 1.50
CA ASN A 167 -7.70 -11.70 1.08
C ASN A 167 -6.35 -11.47 0.38
N GLY A 168 -5.87 -10.22 0.30
CA GLY A 168 -4.52 -9.90 -0.14
C GLY A 168 -3.48 -10.36 0.88
N THR A 169 -2.42 -11.02 0.43
CA THR A 169 -1.29 -11.40 1.28
C THR A 169 -0.27 -10.28 1.37
N PHE A 170 0.11 -9.88 2.58
CA PHE A 170 1.25 -8.99 2.82
C PHE A 170 2.55 -9.78 3.08
N GLN A 171 3.69 -9.09 3.10
CA GLN A 171 4.95 -9.74 3.48
C GLN A 171 4.99 -10.14 4.95
N GLY A 172 4.22 -9.44 5.80
CA GLY A 172 3.92 -9.78 7.19
C GLY A 172 2.68 -9.01 7.66
N GLU A 173 1.96 -9.56 8.62
CA GLU A 173 0.65 -9.05 9.05
C GLU A 173 0.73 -7.76 9.87
N ARG A 174 1.93 -7.39 10.36
CA ARG A 174 2.23 -6.04 10.86
C ARG A 174 1.76 -4.95 9.89
N MET A 175 1.80 -5.21 8.58
CA MET A 175 1.33 -4.27 7.57
C MET A 175 -0.11 -3.83 7.82
N ARG A 176 -1.03 -4.71 8.24
CA ARG A 176 -2.44 -4.37 8.50
C ARG A 176 -2.58 -3.37 9.65
N VAL A 177 -1.83 -3.57 10.73
CA VAL A 177 -1.83 -2.69 11.91
C VAL A 177 -1.26 -1.31 11.56
N GLN A 178 -0.20 -1.28 10.74
CA GLN A 178 0.38 -0.02 10.25
C GLN A 178 -0.59 0.73 9.32
N LEU A 179 -1.25 0.02 8.39
CA LEU A 179 -2.21 0.63 7.47
C LEU A 179 -3.44 1.20 8.21
N ASP A 180 -3.98 0.46 9.17
CA ASP A 180 -5.09 0.91 10.02
C ASP A 180 -4.74 2.23 10.73
N SER A 181 -3.58 2.28 11.38
CA SER A 181 -3.06 3.47 12.05
C SER A 181 -2.91 4.66 11.09
N ILE A 182 -2.35 4.41 9.89
CA ILE A 182 -2.16 5.45 8.87
C ILE A 182 -3.51 5.95 8.36
N TYR A 183 -4.49 5.06 8.14
CA TYR A 183 -5.82 5.46 7.67
C TYR A 183 -6.52 6.36 8.68
N LYS A 184 -6.48 6.00 9.97
CA LYS A 184 -6.99 6.83 11.06
C LYS A 184 -6.30 8.19 11.11
N LEU A 185 -4.97 8.21 11.13
CA LEU A 185 -4.19 9.46 11.15
C LEU A 185 -4.57 10.39 10.00
N LEU A 186 -4.63 9.88 8.76
CA LEU A 186 -4.99 10.68 7.60
C LEU A 186 -6.39 11.30 7.70
N HIS A 187 -7.36 10.60 8.30
CA HIS A 187 -8.75 11.06 8.41
C HIS A 187 -9.03 11.90 9.66
N TYR A 188 -8.29 11.71 10.75
CA TYR A 188 -8.54 12.43 12.01
C TYR A 188 -7.93 13.83 12.03
N ASN A 189 -6.75 14.01 11.43
CA ASN A 189 -6.01 15.28 11.53
C ASN A 189 -5.56 15.84 10.17
N GLY A 190 -5.84 15.12 9.09
CA GLY A 190 -5.50 15.55 7.75
C GLY A 190 -4.01 15.72 7.49
N VAL A 191 -3.12 15.04 8.21
CA VAL A 191 -1.67 15.06 7.92
C VAL A 191 -1.38 14.59 6.50
N ARG A 192 -0.25 15.02 5.92
CA ARG A 192 0.20 14.45 4.64
C ARG A 192 0.80 13.08 4.90
N ALA A 193 0.62 12.15 3.96
CA ALA A 193 1.25 10.83 4.04
C ALA A 193 2.78 10.91 4.22
N GLY A 194 3.44 11.89 3.60
CA GLY A 194 4.88 12.11 3.75
C GLY A 194 5.33 12.58 5.15
N GLU A 195 4.39 12.90 6.03
CA GLU A 195 4.68 13.15 7.46
C GLU A 195 4.67 11.85 8.28
N LEU A 196 4.09 10.78 7.72
CA LEU A 196 3.93 9.47 8.37
C LEU A 196 4.91 8.43 7.83
N VAL A 197 5.10 8.41 6.52
CA VAL A 197 5.88 7.41 5.78
C VAL A 197 6.91 8.09 4.87
N ASP A 198 7.93 7.33 4.44
CA ASP A 198 8.97 7.83 3.56
C ASP A 198 8.39 8.23 2.19
N SER A 199 8.48 9.52 1.89
CA SER A 199 8.06 10.11 0.63
C SER A 199 9.21 10.77 -0.13
N GLU A 200 10.45 10.54 0.30
CA GLU A 200 11.61 11.09 -0.38
C GLU A 200 11.73 10.50 -1.78
N LYS A 201 11.79 11.40 -2.76
CA LYS A 201 12.20 11.01 -4.10
C LYS A 201 13.70 10.74 -4.05
N LYS A 202 14.11 9.50 -4.37
CA LYS A 202 15.52 9.19 -4.58
C LYS A 202 16.06 10.11 -5.67
N TYR A 203 17.13 10.83 -5.36
CA TYR A 203 17.79 11.69 -6.33
C TYR A 203 18.63 10.84 -7.30
N PRO A 204 18.81 11.31 -8.54
CA PRO A 204 19.80 10.73 -9.44
C PRO A 204 21.19 10.75 -8.78
N LEU A 205 21.96 9.68 -8.95
CA LEU A 205 23.26 9.45 -8.28
C LEU A 205 24.43 10.18 -8.96
N ASP A 206 24.13 11.05 -9.91
CA ASP A 206 25.01 11.42 -11.00
C ASP A 206 25.49 12.88 -10.96
N ASN A 207 25.36 13.53 -9.80
CA ASN A 207 25.75 14.93 -9.57
C ASN A 207 25.05 15.97 -10.47
N SER A 208 24.07 15.61 -11.31
CA SER A 208 23.27 16.52 -12.15
C SER A 208 22.70 17.71 -11.36
N ARG A 209 22.33 17.49 -10.09
CA ARG A 209 21.85 18.54 -9.19
C ARG A 209 22.95 19.55 -8.79
N GLN A 210 24.17 19.09 -8.54
CA GLN A 210 25.31 19.96 -8.22
C GLN A 210 25.69 20.79 -9.45
N ILE A 211 25.60 20.21 -10.65
CA ILE A 211 25.82 20.89 -11.93
C ILE A 211 24.75 21.97 -12.18
N LEU A 212 23.47 21.66 -11.94
CA LEU A 212 22.34 22.55 -12.25
C LEU A 212 22.10 23.65 -11.20
N PHE A 213 22.36 23.38 -9.92
CA PHE A 213 22.02 24.30 -8.84
C PHE A 213 23.22 24.74 -7.97
N GLY A 214 24.42 24.22 -8.22
CA GLY A 214 25.62 24.49 -7.45
C GLY A 214 25.48 24.19 -5.95
N ASN A 215 26.44 24.67 -5.15
CA ASN A 215 26.39 24.62 -3.68
C ASN A 215 25.35 25.57 -3.05
N LYS A 216 24.54 26.27 -3.86
CA LYS A 216 23.57 27.29 -3.38
C LYS A 216 22.29 26.67 -2.80
N VAL A 217 22.07 25.36 -2.94
CA VAL A 217 20.92 24.66 -2.35
C VAL A 217 21.31 24.07 -1.01
N GLY A 218 21.45 24.91 0.01
CA GLY A 218 21.79 24.42 1.35
C GLY A 218 22.08 25.46 2.43
N ARG A 219 22.16 26.77 2.13
CA ARG A 219 22.26 27.76 3.22
C ARG A 219 20.93 27.84 3.96
N LYS A 220 20.90 27.20 5.14
CA LYS A 220 19.91 27.46 6.18
C LYS A 220 19.89 28.97 6.45
N PRO A 221 18.79 29.69 6.24
CA PRO A 221 18.65 30.98 6.88
C PRO A 221 18.59 30.71 8.40
N ASN A 222 19.61 31.13 9.14
CA ASN A 222 19.50 31.31 10.59
C ASN A 222 18.48 32.44 10.81
N ARG A 223 17.20 32.09 10.85
CA ARG A 223 16.19 32.96 11.47
C ARG A 223 15.78 32.32 12.79
N PRO A 224 15.90 33.07 13.90
CA PRO A 224 15.28 32.63 15.14
C PRO A 224 13.79 32.41 14.88
N LEU A 225 13.30 31.27 15.36
CA LEU A 225 11.92 30.87 15.24
C LEU A 225 11.12 31.69 16.24
N ASP A 226 10.62 32.85 15.81
CA ASP A 226 9.71 33.65 16.62
C ASP A 226 8.35 32.92 16.73
N LEU A 227 8.15 32.27 17.87
CA LEU A 227 6.92 31.60 18.27
C LEU A 227 6.34 32.33 19.50
N SER A 228 6.08 33.63 19.38
CA SER A 228 5.27 34.33 20.38
C SER A 228 3.79 33.98 20.19
N VAL A 229 3.34 32.87 20.78
CA VAL A 229 1.94 32.70 21.15
C VAL A 229 1.93 32.32 22.62
N SER A 230 1.21 33.11 23.42
CA SER A 230 0.90 32.81 24.82
C SER A 230 0.28 31.41 24.91
N LYS A 231 1.05 30.43 25.39
CA LYS A 231 0.60 29.05 25.58
C LYS A 231 0.47 28.75 27.07
N GLU A 232 -0.64 28.15 27.45
CA GLU A 232 -0.96 27.71 28.81
C GLU A 232 0.07 26.68 29.32
N LYS A 233 0.17 26.53 30.64
CA LYS A 233 1.20 25.72 31.34
C LYS A 233 1.34 24.28 30.81
N ILE A 234 0.21 23.61 30.53
CA ILE A 234 0.16 22.21 30.05
C ILE A 234 0.84 22.08 28.67
N TRP A 235 0.68 23.06 27.78
CA TRP A 235 1.28 23.03 26.45
C TRP A 235 2.80 23.14 26.50
N LYS A 236 3.36 23.86 27.48
CA LYS A 236 4.81 23.97 27.65
C LYS A 236 5.42 22.64 28.10
N GLU A 237 4.73 21.88 28.95
CA GLU A 237 5.19 20.58 29.45
C GLU A 237 5.16 19.51 28.34
N VAL A 238 4.05 19.41 27.60
CA VAL A 238 3.94 18.50 26.44
C VAL A 238 4.95 18.86 25.34
N GLU A 239 5.10 20.15 25.05
CA GLU A 239 6.07 20.62 24.06
C GLU A 239 7.51 20.38 24.51
N ALA A 240 7.84 20.57 25.79
CA ALA A 240 9.15 20.25 26.35
C ALA A 240 9.47 18.75 26.27
N ALA A 241 8.51 17.88 26.60
CA ALA A 241 8.66 16.43 26.47
C ALA A 241 8.90 15.99 25.01
N LEU A 242 8.25 16.66 24.05
CA LEU A 242 8.40 16.41 22.60
C LEU A 242 9.55 17.20 21.94
N ASN A 243 10.28 18.05 22.68
CA ASN A 243 11.35 18.92 22.18
C ASN A 243 12.76 18.50 22.63
N GLN A 244 12.97 17.24 23.02
CA GLN A 244 14.32 16.69 23.21
C GLN A 244 15.06 16.63 21.85
N GLU A 245 15.63 17.76 21.44
CA GLU A 245 16.56 18.03 20.33
C GLU A 245 16.29 17.43 18.93
N PRO A 246 15.98 18.24 17.90
CA PRO A 246 16.34 17.90 16.52
C PRO A 246 17.80 18.29 16.25
N ALA A 247 18.73 17.84 17.09
CA ALA A 247 20.16 17.98 16.85
C ALA A 247 20.59 16.86 15.88
N CYS A 248 20.84 17.25 14.63
CA CYS A 248 21.29 16.41 13.52
C CYS A 248 20.25 15.45 12.90
N ARG A 249 20.11 15.53 11.57
CA ARG A 249 19.13 14.77 10.76
C ARG A 249 19.60 13.34 10.50
N ASP A 250 19.98 12.61 11.54
CA ASP A 250 20.40 11.21 11.45
C ASP A 250 19.22 10.26 11.70
N ARG A 251 18.04 10.61 11.17
CA ARG A 251 16.84 9.77 11.27
C ARG A 251 15.98 9.83 10.00
N PRO A 252 15.14 8.82 9.78
CA PRO A 252 14.23 8.79 8.63
C PRO A 252 13.22 9.95 8.66
N ARG A 253 12.88 10.49 7.49
CA ARG A 253 11.80 11.48 7.32
C ARG A 253 10.43 10.81 7.35
N ALA A 254 10.06 10.34 8.53
CA ALA A 254 8.80 9.65 8.83
C ALA A 254 8.44 9.86 10.30
N LEU A 255 7.26 9.40 10.71
CA LEU A 255 6.85 9.45 12.12
C LEU A 255 7.66 8.43 12.94
N CYS A 256 8.39 8.89 13.96
CA CYS A 256 9.20 8.06 14.85
C CYS A 256 8.66 8.03 16.29
N TYR A 257 9.18 7.15 17.14
CA TYR A 257 8.76 7.08 18.56
C TYR A 257 8.99 8.39 19.32
N GLU A 258 10.09 9.10 19.05
CA GLU A 258 10.36 10.42 19.66
C GLU A 258 9.30 11.48 19.36
N ASP A 259 8.53 11.32 18.27
CA ASP A 259 7.45 12.23 17.89
C ASP A 259 6.14 11.94 18.66
N ILE A 260 6.09 10.85 19.43
CA ILE A 260 4.90 10.40 20.16
C ILE A 260 5.15 10.50 21.66
N LEU A 261 4.25 11.18 22.36
CA LEU A 261 4.16 11.13 23.82
C LEU A 261 2.92 10.31 24.18
N LEU A 262 3.13 9.09 24.69
CA LEU A 262 2.07 8.29 25.28
C LEU A 262 2.04 8.58 26.78
N MET A 263 0.84 8.72 27.36
CA MET A 263 0.67 9.05 28.78
C MET A 263 -0.62 8.47 29.34
N LYS A 264 -0.68 8.30 30.67
CA LYS A 264 -1.95 8.26 31.41
C LYS A 264 -2.24 9.61 32.01
N VAL A 265 -3.48 10.05 31.93
CA VAL A 265 -3.95 11.34 32.45
C VAL A 265 -5.12 11.10 33.39
N ARG A 266 -5.19 11.84 34.49
CA ARG A 266 -6.34 11.83 35.39
C ARG A 266 -7.48 12.57 34.70
N HIS A 267 -8.59 11.87 34.43
CA HIS A 267 -9.75 12.50 33.81
C HIS A 267 -10.34 13.55 34.77
N PRO A 268 -10.54 14.81 34.31
CA PRO A 268 -10.82 15.93 35.21
C PRO A 268 -12.12 15.79 35.99
N HIS A 269 -13.12 15.09 35.44
CA HIS A 269 -14.43 14.92 36.09
C HIS A 269 -14.57 13.61 36.87
N THR A 270 -13.87 12.55 36.45
CA THR A 270 -14.08 11.21 37.02
C THR A 270 -12.92 10.75 37.90
N GLY A 271 -11.78 11.44 37.87
CA GLY A 271 -10.56 11.05 38.59
C GLY A 271 -9.89 9.76 38.08
N LYS A 272 -10.54 9.04 37.15
CA LYS A 272 -10.03 7.80 36.56
C LYS A 272 -8.82 8.08 35.68
N SER A 273 -7.84 7.16 35.68
CA SER A 273 -6.64 7.28 34.84
C SER A 273 -6.91 6.75 33.43
N ILE A 274 -7.00 7.65 32.46
CA ILE A 274 -7.24 7.34 31.05
C ILE A 274 -5.93 7.40 30.26
N LEU A 275 -5.79 6.56 29.24
CA LEU A 275 -4.71 6.74 28.27
C LEU A 275 -4.94 8.03 27.47
N ALA A 276 -3.86 8.67 27.06
CA ALA A 276 -3.86 9.77 26.09
C ALA A 276 -2.55 9.73 25.30
N MET A 277 -2.57 10.29 24.10
CA MET A 277 -1.41 10.32 23.23
C MET A 277 -1.29 11.68 22.56
N ALA A 278 -0.11 12.29 22.58
CA ALA A 278 0.22 13.45 21.78
C ALA A 278 1.17 13.03 20.65
N ILE A 279 0.91 13.50 19.43
CA ILE A 279 1.81 13.27 18.29
C ILE A 279 2.26 14.62 17.73
N LYS A 280 3.58 14.78 17.60
CA LYS A 280 4.23 15.94 16.97
C LYS A 280 4.61 15.61 15.54
N PHE A 281 3.88 16.19 14.59
CA PHE A 281 4.19 16.07 13.18
C PHE A 281 5.19 17.17 12.76
N THR A 282 6.39 16.77 12.34
CA THR A 282 7.52 17.67 12.03
C THR A 282 7.90 17.71 10.54
N HIS A 283 7.63 16.64 9.78
CA HIS A 283 8.09 16.45 8.39
C HIS A 283 7.13 16.97 7.31
N HIS A 284 6.63 18.20 7.45
CA HIS A 284 5.72 18.78 6.46
C HIS A 284 6.44 19.35 5.22
N LYS A 285 5.66 19.57 4.16
CA LYS A 285 6.17 20.20 2.93
C LYS A 285 6.77 21.58 3.23
N GLY A 286 8.07 21.74 2.92
CA GLY A 286 8.80 22.99 3.18
C GLY A 286 9.35 23.13 4.61
N ALA A 287 9.29 22.08 5.43
CA ALA A 287 9.86 22.04 6.78
C ALA A 287 11.35 22.44 6.80
N ASP A 288 12.10 22.07 5.75
CA ASP A 288 13.51 22.46 5.57
C ASP A 288 13.73 23.98 5.52
N ARG A 289 12.73 24.74 5.10
CA ARG A 289 12.79 26.21 5.01
C ARG A 289 12.18 26.88 6.24
N LYS A 290 10.99 26.44 6.65
CA LYS A 290 10.27 26.95 7.81
C LYS A 290 9.61 25.80 8.55
N LEU A 291 10.15 25.46 9.71
CA LEU A 291 9.56 24.49 10.60
C LEU A 291 8.25 25.06 11.18
N LYS A 292 7.21 24.24 11.18
CA LYS A 292 5.87 24.53 11.71
C LYS A 292 5.35 23.21 12.28
N PRO A 293 5.85 22.76 13.44
CA PRO A 293 5.38 21.51 14.00
C PRO A 293 3.88 21.62 14.33
N LEU A 294 3.15 20.52 14.19
CA LEU A 294 1.77 20.41 14.62
C LEU A 294 1.71 19.32 15.69
N ILE A 295 1.22 19.64 16.88
CA ILE A 295 0.98 18.67 17.94
C ILE A 295 -0.52 18.41 17.98
N VAL A 296 -0.91 17.14 17.92
CA VAL A 296 -2.31 16.69 17.99
C VAL A 296 -2.47 15.73 19.15
N LEU A 297 -3.52 15.92 19.94
CA LEU A 297 -3.87 15.07 21.07
C LEU A 297 -4.92 14.04 20.65
N PHE A 298 -4.80 12.84 21.17
CA PHE A 298 -5.70 11.72 20.95
C PHE A 298 -6.12 11.12 22.29
N THR A 299 -7.38 10.77 22.38
CA THR A 299 -7.98 10.06 23.51
C THR A 299 -8.59 8.74 23.04
N PRO A 300 -8.78 7.76 23.94
CA PRO A 300 -9.44 6.50 23.63
C PRO A 300 -10.85 6.72 23.12
N THR A 301 -11.28 5.87 22.20
CA THR A 301 -12.63 5.95 21.61
C THR A 301 -13.50 4.81 22.11
N ARG A 302 -14.80 5.06 22.30
CA ARG A 302 -15.75 4.03 22.79
C ARG A 302 -15.73 2.75 21.93
N LYS A 303 -15.72 2.89 20.60
CA LYS A 303 -15.60 1.75 19.69
C LYS A 303 -14.13 1.52 19.34
N LEU A 304 -13.62 0.32 19.60
CA LEU A 304 -12.20 -0.03 19.48
C LEU A 304 -11.69 0.09 18.04
N VAL A 305 -12.56 -0.12 17.04
CA VAL A 305 -12.23 0.09 15.62
C VAL A 305 -11.76 1.51 15.32
N TRP A 306 -12.16 2.51 16.11
CA TRP A 306 -11.74 3.91 15.95
C TRP A 306 -10.49 4.27 16.76
N ASP A 307 -10.06 3.40 17.67
CA ASP A 307 -9.03 3.75 18.63
C ASP A 307 -7.64 3.68 17.96
N LEU A 308 -6.96 4.83 17.90
CA LEU A 308 -5.60 4.92 17.36
C LEU A 308 -4.56 4.53 18.42
N ILE A 309 -4.83 4.80 19.69
CA ILE A 309 -3.90 4.54 20.79
C ILE A 309 -3.65 3.05 20.91
N ILE A 310 -4.69 2.21 20.80
CA ILE A 310 -4.57 0.74 20.80
C ILE A 310 -3.62 0.26 19.71
N MET A 311 -3.70 0.81 18.50
CA MET A 311 -2.86 0.40 17.38
C MET A 311 -1.39 0.79 17.59
N ILE A 312 -1.14 2.03 18.04
CA ILE A 312 0.22 2.51 18.35
C ILE A 312 0.81 1.75 19.53
N LEU A 313 0.02 1.49 20.57
CA LEU A 313 0.41 0.71 21.74
C LEU A 313 0.79 -0.73 21.35
N SER A 314 0.01 -1.37 20.48
CA SER A 314 0.31 -2.71 19.98
C SER A 314 1.65 -2.76 19.22
N LEU A 315 1.93 -1.74 18.40
CA LEU A 315 3.23 -1.62 17.72
C LEU A 315 4.37 -1.37 18.71
N ALA A 316 4.16 -0.54 19.74
CA ALA A 316 5.15 -0.25 20.78
C ALA A 316 5.51 -1.49 21.62
N LEU A 317 4.52 -2.28 22.04
CA LEU A 317 4.71 -3.54 22.75
C LEU A 317 5.46 -4.56 21.89
N ARG A 318 5.06 -4.72 20.62
CA ARG A 318 5.77 -5.59 19.68
C ARG A 318 7.23 -5.18 19.49
N ASP A 319 7.50 -3.88 19.51
CA ASP A 319 8.84 -3.33 19.30
C ASP A 319 9.68 -3.29 20.58
N LYS A 320 9.10 -3.70 21.72
CA LYS A 320 9.68 -3.60 23.07
C LYS A 320 10.21 -2.19 23.33
N ALA A 321 9.39 -1.19 22.97
CA ALA A 321 9.81 0.21 22.89
C ALA A 321 9.82 0.95 24.24
N PHE A 322 9.10 0.43 25.24
CA PHE A 322 9.03 1.04 26.57
C PHE A 322 10.35 0.91 27.35
N ASP A 323 10.75 1.99 27.99
CA ASP A 323 11.94 2.04 28.85
C ASP A 323 11.72 1.27 30.16
N ALA A 324 10.50 1.34 30.70
CA ALA A 324 10.11 0.60 31.89
C ALA A 324 10.07 -0.92 31.60
N GLN A 325 10.91 -1.68 32.30
CA GLN A 325 11.09 -3.11 32.09
C GLN A 325 9.82 -3.94 32.34
N GLY A 326 8.94 -3.49 33.24
CA GLY A 326 7.69 -4.20 33.56
C GLY A 326 6.56 -4.03 32.53
N LEU A 327 6.75 -3.21 31.49
CA LEU A 327 5.73 -2.96 30.45
C LEU A 327 5.88 -3.92 29.26
N GLU A 328 5.56 -5.17 29.50
CA GLU A 328 5.77 -6.26 28.52
C GLU A 328 4.50 -6.67 27.76
N ASN A 329 3.32 -6.38 28.30
CA ASN A 329 2.03 -6.80 27.74
C ASN A 329 0.93 -5.74 27.91
N ALA A 330 -0.21 -5.94 27.25
CA ALA A 330 -1.31 -4.97 27.26
C ALA A 330 -1.81 -4.66 28.68
N ARG A 331 -2.02 -5.69 29.49
CA ARG A 331 -2.53 -5.55 30.86
C ARG A 331 -1.60 -4.69 31.73
N SER A 332 -0.29 -4.93 31.66
CA SER A 332 0.71 -4.17 32.43
C SER A 332 0.65 -2.66 32.15
N VAL A 333 0.35 -2.27 30.91
CA VAL A 333 0.21 -0.85 30.52
C VAL A 333 -1.16 -0.30 30.92
N LEU A 334 -2.24 -1.04 30.61
CA LEU A 334 -3.60 -0.58 30.81
C LEU A 334 -4.02 -0.53 32.28
N SER A 335 -3.46 -1.36 33.16
CA SER A 335 -3.78 -1.37 34.59
C SER A 335 -3.12 -0.26 35.40
N LEU A 336 -2.16 0.48 34.85
CA LEU A 336 -1.46 1.53 35.59
C LEU A 336 -2.40 2.67 36.02
N VAL A 337 -2.09 3.32 37.14
CA VAL A 337 -2.85 4.46 37.66
C VAL A 337 -1.90 5.62 37.87
N VAL A 338 -2.35 6.84 37.56
CA VAL A 338 -1.56 8.05 37.84
C VAL A 338 -1.40 8.20 39.36
N TRP A 339 -0.15 8.22 39.82
CA TRP A 339 0.22 8.31 41.23
C TRP A 339 0.61 9.74 41.65
N GLY A 340 0.46 9.99 42.96
CA GLY A 340 0.89 11.24 43.59
C GLY A 340 0.06 12.47 43.16
N PRO A 341 0.59 13.68 43.40
CA PRO A 341 -0.09 14.94 43.09
C PRO A 341 -0.04 15.30 41.59
N THR A 342 0.42 14.39 40.73
CA THR A 342 0.56 14.64 39.29
C THR A 342 -0.74 14.34 38.56
N GLU A 343 -1.03 15.14 37.53
CA GLU A 343 -2.20 14.95 36.66
C GLU A 343 -1.92 13.96 35.52
N CYS A 344 -0.66 13.64 35.25
CA CYS A 344 -0.27 12.71 34.21
C CYS A 344 0.96 11.87 34.57
N MET A 345 1.04 10.69 33.94
CA MET A 345 2.16 9.76 34.00
C MET A 345 2.60 9.47 32.56
N GLU A 346 3.81 9.88 32.21
CA GLU A 346 4.36 9.69 30.86
C GLU A 346 5.00 8.31 30.69
N PHE A 347 4.74 7.67 29.55
CA PHE A 347 5.46 6.47 29.15
C PHE A 347 6.71 6.84 28.37
N ARG A 348 7.88 6.50 28.93
CA ARG A 348 9.18 6.75 28.29
C ARG A 348 9.52 5.66 27.28
N TRP A 349 10.05 6.07 26.13
CA TRP A 349 10.64 5.16 25.15
C TRP A 349 12.11 4.91 25.47
N LYS A 350 12.59 3.71 25.15
CA LYS A 350 14.02 3.40 25.18
C LYS A 350 14.80 4.35 24.26
N ARG A 351 15.99 4.77 24.68
CA ARG A 351 16.81 5.74 23.95
C ARG A 351 17.14 5.28 22.52
N GLU A 352 17.42 3.99 22.34
CA GLU A 352 17.70 3.39 21.04
C GLU A 352 16.46 3.30 20.12
N LYS A 353 15.24 3.41 20.66
CA LYS A 353 13.99 3.34 19.89
C LYS A 353 13.49 4.70 19.42
N LEU A 354 13.95 5.80 20.02
CA LEU A 354 13.51 7.17 19.71
C LEU A 354 13.48 7.48 18.21
N LYS A 355 14.56 7.15 17.49
CA LYS A 355 14.71 7.41 16.04
C LYS A 355 14.09 6.35 15.14
N THR A 356 13.54 5.27 15.71
CA THR A 356 12.92 4.17 14.95
C THR A 356 11.57 4.65 14.38
N PRO A 357 11.32 4.50 13.07
CA PRO A 357 10.00 4.81 12.50
C PRO A 357 8.92 3.90 13.07
N ILE A 358 7.71 4.44 13.27
CA ILE A 358 6.56 3.63 13.73
C ILE A 358 6.10 2.68 12.62
N PHE A 359 5.95 3.25 11.41
CA PHE A 359 5.50 2.53 10.22
C PHE A 359 6.72 2.09 9.41
N ARG A 360 7.09 0.82 9.54
CA ARG A 360 8.36 0.29 9.03
C ARG A 360 8.16 -0.53 7.77
N ARG A 361 9.20 -0.56 6.94
CA ARG A 361 9.22 -1.41 5.74
C ARG A 361 9.35 -2.87 6.16
N ILE A 362 8.64 -3.75 5.46
CA ILE A 362 8.73 -5.20 5.65
C ILE A 362 9.34 -5.78 4.38
N LYS A 363 10.48 -6.49 4.52
CA LYS A 363 11.20 -7.13 3.43
C LYS A 363 11.39 -8.61 3.79
N ASN A 364 10.94 -9.51 2.93
CA ASN A 364 11.04 -10.96 3.10
C ASN A 364 10.40 -11.51 4.39
N GLY A 365 9.48 -10.76 5.01
CA GLY A 365 8.87 -11.12 6.29
C GLY A 365 9.53 -10.48 7.51
N GLU A 366 10.69 -9.85 7.34
CA GLU A 366 11.40 -9.13 8.38
C GLU A 366 11.04 -7.65 8.36
N VAL A 367 10.85 -7.09 9.56
CA VAL A 367 10.57 -5.67 9.74
C VAL A 367 11.90 -4.93 9.83
N SER A 368 12.13 -3.95 8.96
CA SER A 368 13.34 -3.15 8.99
C SER A 368 13.46 -2.40 10.32
N GLU A 369 14.66 -2.31 10.88
CA GLU A 369 14.91 -1.55 12.11
C GLU A 369 14.92 -0.04 11.87
N THR A 370 15.33 0.39 10.67
CA THR A 370 15.60 1.81 10.37
C THR A 370 14.81 2.33 9.17
N GLU A 371 14.36 1.49 8.24
CA GLU A 371 13.63 1.96 7.06
C GLU A 371 12.13 2.13 7.34
N ALA A 372 11.62 3.34 7.11
CA ALA A 372 10.19 3.60 7.10
C ALA A 372 9.51 2.93 5.89
N MET A 373 8.21 2.66 6.03
CA MET A 373 7.32 2.27 4.93
C MET A 373 7.45 3.31 3.81
N SER A 374 7.41 2.87 2.54
CA SER A 374 7.43 3.83 1.42
C SER A 374 6.03 4.36 1.13
N TYR A 375 5.94 5.60 0.62
CA TYR A 375 4.70 6.17 0.11
C TYR A 375 4.08 5.32 -1.02
N GLY A 376 4.92 4.66 -1.83
CA GLY A 376 4.47 3.73 -2.87
C GLY A 376 3.70 2.55 -2.29
N ASP A 377 4.27 1.87 -1.28
CA ASP A 377 3.64 0.73 -0.61
C ASP A 377 2.29 1.12 0.01
N LEU A 378 2.23 2.28 0.67
CA LEU A 378 1.00 2.82 1.25
C LEU A 378 -0.06 3.08 0.16
N ASN A 379 0.31 3.76 -0.92
CA ASN A 379 -0.61 4.15 -1.98
C ASN A 379 -1.13 2.94 -2.78
N ASP A 380 -0.29 1.92 -2.95
CA ASP A 380 -0.68 0.68 -3.62
C ASP A 380 -1.59 -0.16 -2.73
N ALA A 381 -1.26 -0.31 -1.44
CA ALA A 381 -2.10 -1.02 -0.49
C ALA A 381 -3.48 -0.36 -0.31
N MET A 382 -3.52 0.95 -0.01
CA MET A 382 -4.78 1.70 0.17
C MET A 382 -5.65 1.62 -1.07
N GLY A 383 -5.05 1.84 -2.23
CA GLY A 383 -5.82 1.83 -3.45
C GLY A 383 -6.35 0.45 -3.82
N ARG A 384 -5.56 -0.61 -3.64
CA ARG A 384 -6.02 -1.99 -3.80
C ARG A 384 -7.17 -2.31 -2.83
N GLN A 385 -6.98 -2.05 -1.54
CA GLN A 385 -8.00 -2.33 -0.53
C GLN A 385 -9.29 -1.55 -0.77
N SER A 386 -9.20 -0.28 -1.19
CA SER A 386 -10.40 0.51 -1.49
C SER A 386 -11.21 -0.05 -2.66
N LEU A 387 -10.56 -0.50 -3.73
CA LEU A 387 -11.24 -1.16 -4.85
C LEU A 387 -11.83 -2.50 -4.40
N ASP A 388 -11.05 -3.33 -3.71
CA ASP A 388 -11.52 -4.63 -3.25
C ASP A 388 -12.66 -4.51 -2.22
N ALA A 389 -12.76 -3.39 -1.50
CA ALA A 389 -13.84 -3.05 -0.57
C ALA A 389 -15.12 -2.51 -1.27
N GLY A 390 -15.15 -2.48 -2.60
CA GLY A 390 -16.34 -2.12 -3.39
C GLY A 390 -16.40 -0.67 -3.86
N ASN A 391 -15.36 0.14 -3.67
CA ASN A 391 -15.38 1.52 -4.15
C ASN A 391 -15.23 1.57 -5.67
N GLU A 392 -15.94 2.50 -6.31
CA GLU A 392 -15.84 2.74 -7.75
C GLU A 392 -14.40 3.14 -8.16
N LYS A 393 -13.78 4.04 -7.38
CA LYS A 393 -12.45 4.61 -7.65
C LYS A 393 -11.42 4.22 -6.61
N LYS A 394 -10.16 4.07 -7.06
CA LYS A 394 -8.98 3.85 -6.22
C LYS A 394 -8.79 5.04 -5.27
N TRP A 395 -8.72 4.79 -3.97
CA TRP A 395 -8.43 5.83 -2.98
C TRP A 395 -6.94 6.19 -2.96
N THR A 396 -6.67 7.41 -2.50
CA THR A 396 -5.33 7.90 -2.20
C THR A 396 -5.34 8.61 -0.85
N ALA A 397 -4.17 8.84 -0.26
CA ALA A 397 -4.07 9.56 1.02
C ALA A 397 -4.73 10.95 1.04
N LYS A 398 -4.98 11.55 -0.15
CA LYS A 398 -5.71 12.82 -0.27
C LYS A 398 -7.18 12.72 0.17
N PHE A 399 -7.81 11.54 0.07
CA PHE A 399 -9.22 11.34 0.41
C PHE A 399 -9.42 11.60 1.91
N GLY A 400 -8.63 10.93 2.76
CA GLY A 400 -8.68 11.15 4.21
C GLY A 400 -8.33 12.58 4.61
N ARG A 401 -7.32 13.18 3.95
CA ARG A 401 -6.96 14.57 4.21
C ARG A 401 -8.06 15.57 3.86
N ARG A 402 -8.82 15.34 2.79
CA ARG A 402 -10.01 16.14 2.45
C ARG A 402 -11.14 15.89 3.44
N ALA A 403 -11.35 14.65 3.86
CA ALA A 403 -12.34 14.30 4.87
C ALA A 403 -12.09 15.06 6.19
N ALA A 404 -10.85 15.02 6.69
CA ALA A 404 -10.45 15.77 7.89
C ALA A 404 -10.65 17.28 7.72
N GLY A 405 -10.22 17.83 6.57
CA GLY A 405 -10.38 19.26 6.26
C GLY A 405 -11.84 19.70 6.23
N ASN A 406 -12.73 18.87 5.71
CA ASN A 406 -14.16 19.14 5.64
C ASN A 406 -14.84 18.97 7.01
N ALA A 407 -14.45 17.96 7.79
CA ALA A 407 -15.00 17.72 9.12
C ALA A 407 -14.73 18.89 10.09
N VAL A 408 -13.64 19.62 9.90
CA VAL A 408 -13.30 20.80 10.72
C VAL A 408 -13.85 22.09 10.12
N ASN A 409 -14.31 22.06 8.87
CA ASN A 409 -14.77 23.25 8.16
C ASN A 409 -16.20 23.61 8.59
N GLY A 410 -16.36 24.73 9.30
CA GLY A 410 -17.62 25.17 9.88
C GLY A 410 -17.68 24.91 11.39
N ASP A 411 -17.09 23.82 11.84
CA ASP A 411 -17.03 23.44 13.27
C ASP A 411 -15.88 24.11 14.03
N ALA A 412 -14.80 24.48 13.33
CA ALA A 412 -13.70 25.25 13.90
C ALA A 412 -13.42 26.53 13.09
N SER A 413 -12.70 27.47 13.71
CA SER A 413 -12.28 28.69 13.03
C SER A 413 -11.37 28.38 11.83
N ASN A 414 -11.40 29.25 10.82
CA ASN A 414 -10.51 29.15 9.65
C ASN A 414 -9.03 29.05 10.06
N ALA A 415 -8.63 29.73 11.14
CA ALA A 415 -7.27 29.69 11.67
C ALA A 415 -6.89 28.28 12.18
N VAL A 416 -7.78 27.62 12.94
CA VAL A 416 -7.56 26.25 13.43
C VAL A 416 -7.53 25.25 12.26
N ARG A 417 -8.48 25.36 11.32
CA ARG A 417 -8.53 24.53 10.11
C ARG A 417 -7.25 24.66 9.28
N ASP A 418 -6.80 25.89 9.04
CA ASP A 418 -5.61 26.15 8.23
C ASP A 418 -4.32 25.78 8.98
N GLN A 419 -4.28 25.90 10.31
CA GLN A 419 -3.21 25.37 11.14
C GLN A 419 -3.11 23.84 11.02
N MET A 420 -4.23 23.12 11.17
CA MET A 420 -4.31 21.67 11.03
C MET A 420 -3.81 21.21 9.65
N LEU A 421 -4.27 21.86 8.59
CA LEU A 421 -3.84 21.53 7.22
C LEU A 421 -2.48 22.13 6.85
N ARG A 422 -1.85 22.91 7.74
CA ARG A 422 -0.57 23.59 7.49
C ARG A 422 -0.64 24.54 6.29
N HIS A 423 -1.79 25.15 6.09
CA HIS A 423 -1.98 26.21 5.12
C HIS A 423 -1.55 27.53 5.73
N ASN A 424 -1.29 28.49 4.85
CA ASN A 424 -1.14 29.87 5.26
C ASN A 424 -2.50 30.53 4.98
N GLU A 425 -3.09 31.09 6.03
CA GLU A 425 -4.39 31.77 6.01
C GLU A 425 -4.53 32.77 4.86
N LYS A 426 -3.43 33.41 4.45
CA LYS A 426 -3.40 34.42 3.39
C LYS A 426 -3.55 33.87 1.97
N PHE A 427 -3.45 32.55 1.77
CA PHE A 427 -3.34 31.95 0.43
C PHE A 427 -4.59 31.20 -0.04
N PHE A 428 -5.73 31.31 0.67
CA PHE A 428 -7.01 30.67 0.32
C PHE A 428 -6.87 29.21 -0.18
N THR A 429 -5.89 28.50 0.37
CA THR A 429 -5.47 27.18 -0.13
C THR A 429 -6.54 26.13 0.13
N PHE A 430 -7.29 26.30 1.23
CA PHE A 430 -8.45 25.47 1.52
C PHE A 430 -9.52 25.58 0.41
N SER A 431 -9.93 26.81 0.09
CA SER A 431 -10.97 27.08 -0.91
C SER A 431 -10.62 26.51 -2.29
N SER A 432 -9.36 26.64 -2.71
CA SER A 432 -8.94 26.13 -4.02
C SER A 432 -8.76 24.61 -4.07
N ALA A 433 -8.19 23.98 -3.04
CA ALA A 433 -7.76 22.58 -3.11
C ALA A 433 -8.67 21.56 -2.38
N TYR A 434 -9.52 22.03 -1.46
CA TYR A 434 -10.29 21.16 -0.55
C TYR A 434 -11.79 21.42 -0.58
N LEU A 435 -12.23 22.67 -0.81
CA LEU A 435 -13.65 22.95 -1.01
C LEU A 435 -14.14 22.15 -2.21
N ASN A 436 -15.15 21.31 -1.97
CA ASN A 436 -15.75 20.48 -3.00
C ASN A 436 -16.61 21.35 -3.92
N GLU A 437 -16.79 20.90 -5.16
CA GLU A 437 -17.76 21.50 -6.08
C GLU A 437 -19.19 21.24 -5.60
N PHE A 438 -19.40 20.10 -4.93
CA PHE A 438 -20.63 19.82 -4.19
C PHE A 438 -20.73 20.72 -2.97
N LEU A 439 -21.74 21.58 -2.97
CA LEU A 439 -22.07 22.43 -1.84
C LEU A 439 -22.68 21.56 -0.72
N ALA A 440 -21.90 21.33 0.34
CA ALA A 440 -22.34 20.60 1.53
C ALA A 440 -23.20 21.48 2.45
N PHE A 441 -24.22 22.12 1.88
CA PHE A 441 -25.19 22.96 2.57
C PHE A 441 -26.53 22.85 1.85
N ASP A 442 -27.60 22.64 2.62
CA ASP A 442 -28.94 22.55 2.09
C ASP A 442 -29.48 23.93 1.69
N CYS A 443 -29.12 24.40 0.50
CA CYS A 443 -29.60 25.67 -0.03
C CYS A 443 -31.11 25.68 -0.23
N GLN A 444 -31.71 24.55 -0.58
CA GLN A 444 -33.13 24.46 -0.85
C GLN A 444 -33.90 24.71 0.44
N ASN A 445 -33.69 23.88 1.47
CA ASN A 445 -34.46 24.01 2.71
C ASN A 445 -34.07 25.28 3.47
N ALA A 446 -32.81 25.73 3.37
CA ALA A 446 -32.44 27.03 3.91
C ALA A 446 -33.19 28.20 3.26
N PHE A 447 -33.43 28.15 1.95
CA PHE A 447 -34.22 29.17 1.23
C PHE A 447 -35.71 29.05 1.52
N LEU A 448 -36.23 27.82 1.62
CA LEU A 448 -37.62 27.54 1.98
C LEU A 448 -37.93 27.80 3.47
N GLU A 449 -36.91 28.14 4.26
CA GLU A 449 -37.00 28.25 5.72
C GLU A 449 -37.48 26.95 6.40
N GLU A 450 -37.18 25.82 5.78
CA GLU A 450 -37.49 24.47 6.26
C GLU A 450 -36.30 23.84 7.03
N PRO A 451 -36.54 22.80 7.85
CA PRO A 451 -35.47 22.02 8.46
C PRO A 451 -34.51 21.45 7.41
N LYS A 452 -33.20 21.61 7.64
CA LYS A 452 -32.17 21.14 6.70
C LYS A 452 -32.01 19.63 6.74
N GLU A 453 -31.80 19.03 5.58
CA GLU A 453 -31.51 17.61 5.43
C GLU A 453 -30.00 17.33 5.47
N ASP A 454 -29.31 17.79 6.53
CA ASP A 454 -27.84 17.78 6.63
C ASP A 454 -27.22 16.38 6.41
N LYS A 455 -27.90 15.32 6.87
CA LYS A 455 -27.45 13.93 6.68
C LYS A 455 -27.53 13.49 5.22
N LEU A 456 -28.59 13.88 4.51
CA LEU A 456 -28.79 13.54 3.10
C LEU A 456 -27.83 14.34 2.22
N ILE A 457 -27.67 15.65 2.48
CA ILE A 457 -26.68 16.49 1.81
C ILE A 457 -25.26 15.98 2.03
N SER A 458 -24.94 15.54 3.25
CA SER A 458 -23.66 14.89 3.53
C SER A 458 -23.46 13.62 2.71
N LEU A 459 -24.49 12.78 2.55
CA LEU A 459 -24.40 11.55 1.76
C LEU A 459 -24.01 11.84 0.30
N PHE A 460 -24.57 12.88 -0.32
CA PHE A 460 -24.24 13.27 -1.70
C PHE A 460 -22.79 13.74 -1.88
N ALA A 461 -22.17 14.31 -0.84
CA ALA A 461 -20.81 14.82 -0.91
C ALA A 461 -19.72 13.74 -0.78
N HIS A 462 -20.09 12.48 -0.50
CA HIS A 462 -19.17 11.42 -0.12
C HIS A 462 -19.07 10.29 -1.15
N VAL A 463 -17.85 9.73 -1.28
CA VAL A 463 -17.58 8.60 -2.19
C VAL A 463 -18.29 7.30 -1.80
N SER A 464 -18.92 7.24 -0.62
CA SER A 464 -19.74 6.10 -0.22
C SER A 464 -21.01 5.94 -1.05
N LEU A 465 -21.51 7.01 -1.69
CA LEU A 465 -22.76 6.97 -2.44
C LEU A 465 -22.72 5.93 -3.57
N THR A 466 -21.58 5.81 -4.26
CA THR A 466 -21.41 4.86 -5.37
C THR A 466 -20.73 3.57 -4.96
N ARG A 467 -20.52 3.31 -3.65
CA ARG A 467 -19.88 2.07 -3.19
C ARG A 467 -20.85 0.90 -3.31
N ASP A 468 -20.40 -0.17 -3.96
CA ASP A 468 -21.10 -1.46 -3.97
C ASP A 468 -20.17 -2.56 -3.43
N PRO A 469 -20.46 -3.15 -2.25
CA PRO A 469 -19.68 -4.24 -1.68
C PRO A 469 -19.51 -5.46 -2.61
N ARG A 470 -20.42 -5.66 -3.59
CA ARG A 470 -20.33 -6.74 -4.59
C ARG A 470 -19.20 -6.52 -5.58
N ALA A 471 -18.75 -5.28 -5.77
CA ALA A 471 -17.69 -4.89 -6.68
C ALA A 471 -16.28 -5.21 -6.12
N GLY A 472 -16.05 -6.45 -5.69
CA GLY A 472 -14.78 -6.86 -5.09
C GLY A 472 -13.64 -7.08 -6.10
N LYS A 473 -12.61 -7.80 -5.67
CA LYS A 473 -11.42 -8.14 -6.46
C LYS A 473 -11.72 -8.86 -7.78
N ASN A 474 -12.70 -9.77 -7.75
CA ASN A 474 -13.09 -10.61 -8.90
C ASN A 474 -14.39 -10.12 -9.55
N ILE A 475 -14.50 -8.79 -9.74
CA ILE A 475 -15.70 -8.18 -10.33
C ILE A 475 -15.97 -8.64 -11.77
N VAL A 476 -14.93 -9.00 -12.52
CA VAL A 476 -15.03 -9.43 -13.92
C VAL A 476 -15.49 -10.89 -13.98
N PRO A 477 -16.61 -11.21 -14.65
CA PRO A 477 -17.11 -12.58 -14.77
C PRO A 477 -16.14 -13.52 -15.48
N ASP A 478 -16.08 -14.79 -15.07
CA ASP A 478 -15.25 -15.82 -15.73
C ASP A 478 -15.64 -16.03 -17.20
N LYS A 479 -16.94 -15.92 -17.51
CA LYS A 479 -17.45 -15.95 -18.90
C LYS A 479 -16.84 -14.84 -19.75
N LEU A 480 -16.65 -13.65 -19.19
CA LEU A 480 -15.99 -12.55 -19.89
C LEU A 480 -14.54 -12.89 -20.16
N TRP A 481 -13.79 -13.38 -19.14
CA TRP A 481 -12.40 -13.81 -19.33
C TRP A 481 -12.22 -14.88 -20.40
N ALA A 482 -13.17 -15.80 -20.53
CA ALA A 482 -13.15 -16.83 -21.58
C ALA A 482 -13.27 -16.25 -23.00
N ASN A 483 -13.93 -15.10 -23.14
CA ASN A 483 -14.19 -14.44 -24.43
C ASN A 483 -13.18 -13.33 -24.77
N VAL A 484 -12.26 -12.98 -23.87
CA VAL A 484 -11.24 -11.96 -24.11
C VAL A 484 -10.28 -12.42 -25.21
N ARG A 485 -10.24 -11.67 -26.31
CA ARG A 485 -9.25 -11.90 -27.38
C ARG A 485 -7.88 -11.32 -26.98
N PRO A 486 -6.79 -12.10 -27.11
CA PRO A 486 -5.45 -11.54 -26.95
C PRO A 486 -5.18 -10.45 -28.00
N THR A 487 -4.49 -9.38 -27.60
CA THR A 487 -4.05 -8.34 -28.55
C THR A 487 -3.22 -8.97 -29.68
N PRO A 488 -3.28 -8.46 -30.94
CA PRO A 488 -2.46 -8.96 -32.05
C PRO A 488 -0.98 -9.11 -31.67
N LYS A 489 -0.45 -8.15 -30.90
CA LYS A 489 0.93 -8.21 -30.42
C LYS A 489 1.23 -9.41 -29.52
N ILE A 490 0.28 -9.82 -28.67
CA ILE A 490 0.44 -11.00 -27.82
C ILE A 490 0.46 -12.28 -28.67
N LEU A 491 -0.38 -12.34 -29.72
CA LEU A 491 -0.40 -13.46 -30.67
C LEU A 491 0.93 -13.58 -31.42
N GLU A 492 1.40 -12.48 -32.03
CA GLU A 492 2.71 -12.43 -32.71
C GLU A 492 3.86 -12.93 -31.81
N LEU A 493 3.91 -12.44 -30.56
CA LEU A 493 4.95 -12.84 -29.61
C LEU A 493 4.80 -14.31 -29.20
N LYS A 494 3.58 -14.83 -29.08
CA LYS A 494 3.31 -16.25 -28.80
C LYS A 494 3.75 -17.14 -29.96
N ASP A 495 3.47 -16.74 -31.19
CA ASP A 495 3.85 -17.47 -32.41
C ASP A 495 5.37 -17.45 -32.59
N LYS A 496 6.00 -16.29 -32.43
CA LYS A 496 7.46 -16.17 -32.42
C LYS A 496 8.09 -17.05 -31.33
N ARG A 497 7.51 -17.06 -30.12
CA ARG A 497 7.97 -17.94 -29.04
C ARG A 497 7.78 -19.42 -29.38
N ALA A 498 6.68 -19.79 -30.02
CA ALA A 498 6.40 -21.17 -30.41
C ALA A 498 7.36 -21.65 -31.51
N PHE A 499 7.62 -20.81 -32.51
CA PHE A 499 8.61 -21.04 -33.57
C PHE A 499 10.01 -21.27 -32.99
N LEU A 500 10.48 -20.37 -32.12
CA LEU A 500 11.80 -20.49 -31.48
C LEU A 500 11.89 -21.70 -30.54
N LYS A 501 10.77 -22.14 -29.96
CA LYS A 501 10.72 -23.36 -29.14
C LYS A 501 10.78 -24.64 -29.97
N GLY A 502 10.30 -24.64 -31.22
CA GLY A 502 10.30 -25.82 -32.09
C GLY A 502 9.67 -27.07 -31.45
N GLY A 503 8.70 -26.91 -30.54
CA GLY A 503 8.09 -28.02 -29.79
C GLY A 503 8.91 -28.57 -28.60
N GLN A 504 10.10 -28.04 -28.32
CA GLN A 504 10.93 -28.50 -27.21
C GLN A 504 10.37 -28.04 -25.85
N TYR A 505 10.20 -28.99 -24.92
CA TYR A 505 9.72 -28.70 -23.56
C TYR A 505 10.84 -28.20 -22.64
N GLN A 506 12.07 -28.68 -22.83
CA GLN A 506 13.26 -28.22 -22.10
C GLN A 506 14.02 -27.18 -22.94
N LEU A 507 14.30 -26.03 -22.33
CA LEU A 507 15.02 -24.90 -22.98
C LEU A 507 16.54 -24.97 -22.78
N THR A 508 17.03 -25.93 -22.01
CA THR A 508 18.45 -26.13 -21.75
C THR A 508 19.12 -26.48 -23.08
N ASP A 509 20.20 -25.78 -23.43
CA ASP A 509 20.97 -25.94 -24.68
C ASP A 509 20.27 -25.47 -25.98
N ASN A 510 19.12 -24.78 -25.87
CA ASN A 510 18.51 -24.10 -27.01
C ASN A 510 19.22 -22.75 -27.29
N ILE A 511 19.68 -22.55 -28.52
CA ILE A 511 20.38 -21.31 -28.95
C ILE A 511 19.53 -20.04 -28.73
N HIS A 512 18.21 -20.17 -28.71
CA HIS A 512 17.23 -19.10 -28.50
C HIS A 512 16.67 -19.03 -27.07
N GLU A 513 17.22 -19.78 -26.09
CA GLU A 513 16.71 -19.84 -24.70
C GLU A 513 16.46 -18.44 -24.10
N VAL A 514 17.36 -17.52 -24.39
CA VAL A 514 17.38 -16.14 -23.90
C VAL A 514 16.19 -15.35 -24.44
N GLU A 515 16.03 -15.39 -25.76
CA GLU A 515 14.98 -14.71 -26.48
C GLU A 515 13.61 -15.29 -26.09
N ILE A 516 13.49 -16.62 -25.97
CA ILE A 516 12.27 -17.29 -25.52
C ILE A 516 11.85 -16.82 -24.12
N ARG A 517 12.81 -16.62 -23.20
CA ARG A 517 12.53 -16.12 -21.85
C ARG A 517 12.12 -14.66 -21.85
N GLN A 518 12.79 -13.81 -22.64
CA GLN A 518 12.42 -12.41 -22.81
C GLN A 518 11.00 -12.30 -23.39
N LEU A 519 10.71 -13.04 -24.46
CA LEU A 519 9.36 -13.14 -25.05
C LEU A 519 8.34 -13.63 -24.02
N THR A 520 8.68 -14.62 -23.19
CA THR A 520 7.78 -15.11 -22.14
C THR A 520 7.48 -14.04 -21.08
N ALA A 521 8.51 -13.30 -20.65
CA ALA A 521 8.34 -12.20 -19.70
C ALA A 521 7.53 -11.04 -20.32
N GLU A 522 7.79 -10.71 -21.58
CA GLU A 522 7.06 -9.68 -22.32
C GLU A 522 5.59 -10.06 -22.53
N ILE A 523 5.31 -11.29 -22.97
CA ILE A 523 3.96 -11.84 -23.07
C ILE A 523 3.26 -11.73 -21.71
N GLY A 524 3.90 -12.20 -20.63
CA GLY A 524 3.31 -12.14 -19.29
C GLY A 524 3.04 -10.71 -18.82
N ALA A 525 3.93 -9.77 -19.13
CA ALA A 525 3.74 -8.35 -18.82
C ALA A 525 2.58 -7.74 -19.62
N LEU A 526 2.47 -8.06 -20.91
CA LEU A 526 1.38 -7.60 -21.78
C LEU A 526 0.03 -8.21 -21.38
N GLU A 527 -0.02 -9.51 -21.06
CA GLU A 527 -1.22 -10.18 -20.56
C GLU A 527 -1.65 -9.60 -19.20
N SER A 528 -0.71 -9.34 -18.30
CA SER A 528 -1.01 -8.70 -17.02
C SER A 528 -1.54 -7.28 -17.21
N LYS A 529 -0.99 -6.53 -18.17
CA LYS A 529 -1.46 -5.19 -18.52
C LYS A 529 -2.88 -5.25 -19.10
N GLN A 530 -3.14 -6.15 -20.05
CA GLN A 530 -4.45 -6.34 -20.67
C GLN A 530 -5.49 -6.71 -19.62
N ARG A 531 -5.17 -7.62 -18.69
CA ARG A 531 -6.05 -7.96 -17.56
C ARG A 531 -6.37 -6.75 -16.69
N ALA A 532 -5.35 -5.98 -16.29
CA ALA A 532 -5.56 -4.79 -15.46
C ALA A 532 -6.45 -3.76 -16.14
N GLU A 533 -6.27 -3.57 -17.45
CA GLU A 533 -7.08 -2.66 -18.28
C GLU A 533 -8.53 -3.13 -18.38
N ILE A 534 -8.76 -4.42 -18.70
CA ILE A 534 -10.11 -5.00 -18.74
C ILE A 534 -10.80 -4.86 -17.38
N THR A 535 -10.12 -5.21 -16.28
CA THR A 535 -10.69 -5.03 -14.93
C THR A 535 -11.05 -3.57 -14.65
N GLN A 536 -10.20 -2.62 -15.05
CA GLN A 536 -10.47 -1.20 -14.87
C GLN A 536 -11.68 -0.72 -15.68
N VAL A 537 -11.76 -1.10 -16.96
CA VAL A 537 -12.87 -0.69 -17.84
C VAL A 537 -14.16 -1.38 -17.45
N TYR A 538 -14.12 -2.69 -17.14
CA TYR A 538 -15.29 -3.42 -16.67
C TYR A 538 -15.84 -2.85 -15.38
N ARG A 539 -14.97 -2.40 -14.47
CA ARG A 539 -15.43 -1.72 -13.26
C ARG A 539 -16.21 -0.45 -13.57
N LYS A 540 -15.74 0.39 -14.50
CA LYS A 540 -16.49 1.57 -14.94
C LYS A 540 -17.83 1.18 -15.58
N TYR A 541 -17.80 0.19 -16.47
CA TYR A 541 -18.99 -0.36 -17.12
C TYR A 541 -20.02 -0.86 -16.08
N TYR A 542 -19.56 -1.61 -15.08
CA TYR A 542 -20.38 -2.11 -13.99
C TYR A 542 -21.07 -0.97 -13.24
N PHE A 543 -20.32 0.01 -12.73
CA PHE A 543 -20.92 1.11 -11.97
C PHE A 543 -21.84 2.00 -12.83
N TYR A 544 -21.62 2.06 -14.13
CA TYR A 544 -22.49 2.76 -15.07
C TYR A 544 -23.81 2.00 -15.33
N LYS A 545 -23.75 0.69 -15.59
CA LYS A 545 -24.91 -0.11 -16.00
C LYS A 545 -25.70 -0.71 -14.83
N ARG A 546 -25.05 -0.97 -13.68
CA ARG A 546 -25.68 -1.64 -12.54
C ARG A 546 -26.97 -0.95 -12.07
N PRO A 547 -27.01 0.40 -11.90
CA PRO A 547 -28.25 1.08 -11.56
C PRO A 547 -29.35 0.88 -12.60
N THR A 548 -29.01 0.87 -13.90
CA THR A 548 -29.97 0.60 -14.98
C THR A 548 -30.53 -0.82 -14.87
N TRP A 549 -29.69 -1.82 -14.62
CA TRP A 549 -30.14 -3.20 -14.42
C TRP A 549 -31.09 -3.34 -13.22
N ASP A 550 -30.78 -2.66 -12.12
CA ASP A 550 -31.63 -2.65 -10.93
C ASP A 550 -32.98 -1.96 -11.19
N ILE A 551 -32.99 -0.83 -11.92
CA ILE A 551 -34.22 -0.13 -12.33
C ILE A 551 -35.08 -1.03 -13.22
N GLU A 552 -34.50 -1.65 -14.24
CA GLU A 552 -35.24 -2.51 -15.16
C GLU A 552 -35.79 -3.76 -14.44
N ALA A 553 -35.04 -4.33 -13.49
CA ALA A 553 -35.52 -5.44 -12.66
C ALA A 553 -36.72 -5.03 -11.80
N GLN A 554 -36.67 -3.85 -11.17
CA GLN A 554 -37.79 -3.30 -10.42
C GLN A 554 -39.02 -3.07 -11.31
N LEU A 555 -38.84 -2.52 -12.51
CA LEU A 555 -39.92 -2.32 -13.47
C LEU A 555 -40.55 -3.64 -13.94
N ARG A 556 -39.79 -4.75 -13.94
CA ARG A 556 -40.30 -6.10 -14.18
C ARG A 556 -40.96 -6.75 -12.96
N GLY A 557 -40.98 -6.07 -11.80
CA GLY A 557 -41.51 -6.60 -10.54
C GLY A 557 -40.61 -7.67 -9.91
N GLU A 558 -39.33 -7.72 -10.26
CA GLU A 558 -38.38 -8.63 -9.63
C GLU A 558 -38.08 -8.18 -8.19
N ALA A 559 -37.99 -9.14 -7.27
CA ALA A 559 -37.62 -8.87 -5.89
C ALA A 559 -36.17 -8.41 -5.79
N GLU A 560 -35.90 -7.52 -4.83
CA GLU A 560 -34.56 -7.02 -4.54
C GLU A 560 -33.54 -8.17 -4.38
N GLU A 561 -32.35 -8.00 -4.96
CA GLU A 561 -31.24 -8.90 -4.71
C GLU A 561 -30.70 -8.68 -3.30
N ALA A 562 -31.07 -9.57 -2.37
CA ALA A 562 -30.50 -9.62 -1.04
C ALA A 562 -28.96 -9.71 -1.11
N PHE A 563 -28.29 -8.76 -0.46
CA PHE A 563 -26.86 -8.79 -0.25
C PHE A 563 -26.55 -9.31 1.15
N GLU A 564 -25.93 -10.48 1.23
CA GLU A 564 -25.40 -11.02 2.48
C GLU A 564 -23.91 -10.71 2.58
N MET A 565 -23.50 -10.15 3.71
CA MET A 565 -22.08 -9.97 3.99
C MET A 565 -21.40 -11.34 4.09
N PRO A 566 -20.24 -11.53 3.42
CA PRO A 566 -19.50 -12.78 3.54
C PRO A 566 -19.16 -13.08 5.01
N ALA A 567 -19.19 -14.36 5.39
CA ALA A 567 -18.67 -14.76 6.69
C ALA A 567 -17.18 -14.42 6.80
N ILE A 568 -16.74 -14.04 8.00
CA ILE A 568 -15.33 -13.82 8.31
C ILE A 568 -14.65 -15.19 8.39
N ASP A 569 -13.93 -15.56 7.34
CA ASP A 569 -13.11 -16.76 7.25
C ASP A 569 -11.66 -16.36 6.99
N LEU A 570 -10.85 -16.36 8.06
CA LEU A 570 -9.43 -16.00 8.03
C LEU A 570 -8.57 -17.18 8.48
N ALA A 571 -7.40 -17.36 7.85
CA ALA A 571 -6.56 -18.53 8.13
C ALA A 571 -5.75 -18.38 9.42
N LEU A 572 -5.47 -17.14 9.85
CA LEU A 572 -4.77 -16.84 11.09
C LEU A 572 -5.78 -16.64 12.24
N PRO A 573 -5.72 -17.45 13.31
CA PRO A 573 -6.60 -17.30 14.48
C PRO A 573 -6.49 -15.91 15.12
N GLU A 574 -5.28 -15.35 15.19
CA GLU A 574 -5.06 -14.02 15.76
C GLU A 574 -5.79 -12.94 14.95
N ARG A 575 -5.76 -13.07 13.62
CA ARG A 575 -6.44 -12.15 12.71
C ARG A 575 -7.96 -12.32 12.77
N GLN A 576 -8.44 -13.57 12.80
CA GLN A 576 -9.85 -13.89 13.02
C GLN A 576 -10.35 -13.22 14.29
N ARG A 577 -9.61 -13.37 15.39
CA ARG A 577 -10.01 -12.82 16.67
C ARG A 577 -10.01 -11.29 16.70
N VAL A 578 -9.00 -10.66 16.08
CA VAL A 578 -8.98 -9.20 15.90
C VAL A 578 -10.20 -8.74 15.11
N ALA A 579 -10.57 -9.45 14.03
CA ALA A 579 -11.73 -9.09 13.22
C ALA A 579 -13.04 -9.19 14.01
N GLU A 580 -13.26 -10.26 14.77
CA GLU A 580 -14.42 -10.43 15.66
C GLU A 580 -14.56 -9.27 16.66
N ILE A 581 -13.48 -8.95 17.39
CA ILE A 581 -13.51 -7.88 18.41
C ILE A 581 -13.81 -6.52 17.78
N LEU A 582 -13.20 -6.21 16.62
CA LEU A 582 -13.37 -4.91 15.97
C LEU A 582 -14.71 -4.76 15.24
N CYS A 583 -15.25 -5.85 14.67
CA CYS A 583 -16.46 -5.81 13.85
C CYS A 583 -17.74 -6.06 14.65
N GLU A 584 -17.67 -6.87 15.71
CA GLU A 584 -18.83 -7.35 16.45
C GLU A 584 -18.91 -6.76 17.87
N GLN A 585 -18.26 -5.62 18.10
CA GLN A 585 -18.29 -4.95 19.39
C GLN A 585 -19.73 -4.58 19.82
N SER A 586 -20.20 -5.20 20.90
CA SER A 586 -21.47 -4.88 21.54
C SER A 586 -21.51 -3.43 22.04
N GLU A 587 -22.70 -2.83 22.01
CA GLU A 587 -22.92 -1.50 22.60
C GLU A 587 -23.09 -1.54 24.12
N ALA A 588 -23.34 -2.74 24.67
CA ALA A 588 -23.71 -2.98 26.07
C ALA A 588 -22.54 -3.49 26.94
N TRP A 589 -21.29 -3.47 26.46
CA TRP A 589 -20.15 -3.88 27.27
C TRP A 589 -20.05 -3.05 28.56
N THR A 590 -19.85 -3.73 29.68
CA THR A 590 -19.48 -3.10 30.94
C THR A 590 -18.06 -2.53 30.87
N GLU A 591 -17.67 -1.72 31.86
CA GLU A 591 -16.31 -1.17 31.91
C GLU A 591 -15.25 -2.30 31.99
N ASP A 592 -15.52 -3.35 32.77
CA ASP A 592 -14.62 -4.49 32.94
C ASP A 592 -14.53 -5.33 31.66
N GLU A 593 -15.66 -5.60 30.99
CA GLU A 593 -15.66 -6.30 29.70
C GLU A 593 -14.91 -5.50 28.63
N SER A 594 -15.11 -4.17 28.60
CA SER A 594 -14.39 -3.28 27.70
C SER A 594 -12.88 -3.34 27.96
N PHE A 595 -12.46 -3.32 29.24
CA PHE A 595 -11.06 -3.45 29.63
C PHE A 595 -10.46 -4.79 29.19
N GLU A 596 -11.14 -5.90 29.47
CA GLU A 596 -10.68 -7.24 29.08
C GLU A 596 -10.59 -7.39 27.55
N LYS A 597 -11.56 -6.84 26.81
CA LYS A 597 -11.51 -6.83 25.34
C LYS A 597 -10.41 -5.94 24.78
N GLN A 598 -10.06 -4.84 25.45
CA GLN A 598 -8.92 -4.01 25.08
C GLN A 598 -7.59 -4.76 25.27
N VAL A 599 -7.41 -5.43 26.41
CA VAL A 599 -6.24 -6.27 26.70
C VAL A 599 -6.12 -7.35 25.64
N GLU A 600 -7.20 -8.11 25.41
CA GLU A 600 -7.26 -9.20 24.43
C GLU A 600 -6.91 -8.69 23.02
N LEU A 601 -7.51 -7.58 22.59
CA LEU A 601 -7.27 -6.99 21.26
C LEU A 601 -5.79 -6.62 21.08
N ILE A 602 -5.18 -5.94 22.05
CA ILE A 602 -3.78 -5.52 21.95
C ILE A 602 -2.87 -6.75 21.88
N ASP A 603 -3.08 -7.74 22.74
CA ASP A 603 -2.25 -8.96 22.75
C ASP A 603 -2.37 -9.73 21.42
N GLN A 604 -3.58 -9.81 20.84
CA GLN A 604 -3.79 -10.40 19.52
C GLN A 604 -3.14 -9.58 18.40
N LEU A 605 -3.18 -8.25 18.46
CA LEU A 605 -2.49 -7.38 17.50
C LEU A 605 -0.96 -7.50 17.58
N VAL A 606 -0.41 -7.62 18.80
CA VAL A 606 1.01 -7.86 19.05
C VAL A 606 1.45 -9.21 18.48
N ALA A 607 0.67 -10.27 18.73
CA ALA A 607 0.91 -11.59 18.19
C ALA A 607 0.83 -11.60 16.66
N LEU A 608 -0.22 -11.00 16.09
CA LEU A 608 -0.45 -10.87 14.66
C LEU A 608 0.71 -10.15 13.95
N CYS A 609 1.32 -9.13 14.56
CA CYS A 609 2.48 -8.45 13.96
C CYS A 609 3.67 -9.39 13.69
N GLY A 610 3.73 -10.53 14.39
CA GLY A 610 4.69 -11.60 14.19
C GLY A 610 4.17 -12.75 13.33
N LYS A 611 3.17 -12.54 12.48
CA LYS A 611 2.58 -13.59 11.63
C LYS A 611 2.57 -13.21 10.16
N LYS A 612 2.34 -14.20 9.31
CA LYS A 612 2.20 -14.07 7.87
C LYS A 612 1.04 -14.91 7.36
N GLU A 613 0.09 -14.28 6.69
CA GLU A 613 -1.04 -15.00 6.10
C GLU A 613 -0.55 -15.96 4.99
N PRO A 614 -0.89 -17.26 5.06
CA PRO A 614 -0.54 -18.18 4.00
C PRO A 614 -1.32 -17.86 2.71
N ARG A 615 -0.71 -18.18 1.56
CA ARG A 615 -1.45 -18.14 0.29
C ARG A 615 -2.43 -19.30 0.26
N ARG A 616 -3.74 -19.02 0.21
CA ARG A 616 -4.77 -20.03 -0.01
C ARG A 616 -4.56 -20.68 -1.39
N SER A 617 -4.46 -22.02 -1.43
CA SER A 617 -4.38 -22.79 -2.68
C SER A 617 -5.73 -22.77 -3.38
N LYS A 618 -5.74 -22.67 -4.72
CA LYS A 618 -6.96 -22.80 -5.55
C LYS A 618 -7.66 -24.16 -5.34
N SER A 619 -6.94 -25.20 -4.92
CA SER A 619 -7.51 -26.53 -4.66
C SER A 619 -8.43 -26.57 -3.44
N SER A 620 -8.17 -25.77 -2.38
CA SER A 620 -9.06 -25.71 -1.21
C SER A 620 -10.38 -24.99 -1.50
N GLN A 621 -10.47 -24.20 -2.57
CA GLN A 621 -11.73 -23.57 -2.97
C GLN A 621 -12.69 -24.56 -3.66
N GLN A 622 -12.19 -25.66 -4.25
CA GLN A 622 -13.04 -26.65 -4.94
C GLN A 622 -13.68 -27.67 -4.00
N VAL A 623 -13.06 -27.98 -2.85
CA VAL A 623 -13.55 -29.06 -1.96
C VAL A 623 -14.84 -28.68 -1.24
N HIS A 624 -15.18 -27.39 -1.13
CA HIS A 624 -16.43 -26.94 -0.50
C HIS A 624 -17.60 -26.71 -1.47
N THR A 625 -17.50 -27.08 -2.76
CA THR A 625 -18.52 -26.73 -3.77
C THR A 625 -19.07 -27.86 -4.63
N GLU A 626 -18.88 -29.13 -4.28
CA GLU A 626 -19.64 -30.22 -4.93
C GLU A 626 -20.87 -30.59 -4.06
N PRO A 627 -22.10 -30.39 -4.56
CA PRO A 627 -23.27 -30.99 -3.94
C PRO A 627 -23.24 -32.51 -4.22
N GLU A 628 -23.24 -33.32 -3.17
CA GLU A 628 -23.48 -34.76 -3.28
C GLU A 628 -24.84 -34.99 -3.95
N ILE A 629 -24.83 -35.42 -5.21
CA ILE A 629 -25.99 -35.97 -5.88
C ILE A 629 -26.13 -37.42 -5.42
N GLY A 630 -27.31 -37.75 -4.93
CA GLY A 630 -27.53 -38.89 -4.05
C GLY A 630 -27.19 -40.25 -4.64
N GLN A 631 -26.65 -41.10 -3.76
CA GLN A 631 -26.82 -42.55 -3.81
C GLN A 631 -27.16 -43.02 -2.39
N GLY A 632 -28.15 -43.92 -2.30
CA GLY A 632 -28.87 -44.27 -1.08
C GLY A 632 -28.04 -44.89 0.06
N PRO A 633 -28.68 -45.17 1.21
CA PRO A 633 -28.00 -45.51 2.45
C PRO A 633 -27.38 -46.91 2.35
N SER A 634 -26.07 -46.97 2.16
CA SER A 634 -25.30 -48.18 2.46
C SER A 634 -24.94 -48.15 3.94
N GLU A 635 -25.53 -49.08 4.70
CA GLU A 635 -25.24 -49.33 6.12
C GLU A 635 -23.73 -49.48 6.34
N ARG A 636 -23.09 -48.42 6.82
CA ARG A 636 -21.78 -48.54 7.46
C ARG A 636 -22.02 -48.92 8.91
N LYS A 637 -21.64 -50.16 9.24
CA LYS A 637 -21.58 -50.67 10.62
C LYS A 637 -20.85 -49.67 11.54
N PRO A 638 -21.25 -49.54 12.81
CA PRO A 638 -20.57 -48.67 13.76
C PRO A 638 -19.11 -49.11 13.91
N PRO A 639 -18.15 -48.16 14.05
CA PRO A 639 -16.79 -48.52 14.41
C PRO A 639 -16.82 -49.14 15.80
N GLN A 640 -16.48 -50.42 15.89
CA GLN A 640 -16.14 -51.06 17.16
C GLN A 640 -14.99 -50.29 17.80
N ALA A 641 -15.19 -49.93 19.06
CA ALA A 641 -14.20 -49.29 19.90
C ALA A 641 -13.00 -50.23 20.09
N LEU A 642 -11.86 -49.89 19.49
CA LEU A 642 -10.52 -50.38 19.86
C LEU A 642 -9.48 -49.39 19.32
N GLY A 643 -8.70 -48.80 20.22
CA GLY A 643 -7.46 -48.08 19.90
C GLY A 643 -7.54 -46.56 20.02
N GLN A 644 -6.76 -46.01 20.95
CA GLN A 644 -6.47 -44.58 21.07
C GLN A 644 -6.08 -43.98 19.71
N ALA A 645 -6.67 -42.83 19.35
CA ALA A 645 -6.26 -42.09 18.16
C ALA A 645 -4.75 -41.78 18.27
N PRO A 646 -3.93 -42.08 17.24
CA PRO A 646 -2.50 -41.81 17.30
C PRO A 646 -2.28 -40.30 17.44
N GLU A 647 -1.43 -39.93 18.40
CA GLU A 647 -0.95 -38.57 18.61
C GLU A 647 -0.29 -38.09 17.30
N ILE A 648 -0.94 -37.18 16.57
CA ILE A 648 -0.39 -36.68 15.30
C ILE A 648 0.83 -35.84 15.62
N ASP A 649 2.02 -36.35 15.28
CA ASP A 649 3.27 -35.58 15.38
C ASP A 649 3.19 -34.36 14.46
N LEU A 650 3.01 -33.17 15.06
CA LEU A 650 2.87 -31.90 14.34
C LEU A 650 4.18 -31.49 13.65
N PHE A 651 5.31 -32.02 14.10
CA PHE A 651 6.65 -31.73 13.57
C PHE A 651 7.42 -33.04 13.37
N PRO A 652 7.04 -33.84 12.35
CA PRO A 652 7.69 -35.11 12.08
C PRO A 652 9.16 -34.87 11.74
N LEU A 653 10.06 -35.59 12.43
CA LEU A 653 11.48 -35.50 12.14
C LEU A 653 11.77 -35.89 10.69
N GLN A 654 11.11 -36.93 10.19
CA GLN A 654 11.17 -37.32 8.78
C GLN A 654 10.28 -36.40 7.95
N LEU A 655 10.90 -35.54 7.15
CA LEU A 655 10.22 -34.54 6.33
C LEU A 655 9.89 -35.05 4.92
N LYS A 656 10.16 -36.33 4.66
CA LYS A 656 9.77 -37.06 3.46
C LYS A 656 8.49 -37.82 3.78
N GLY A 657 7.40 -37.52 3.06
CA GLY A 657 6.11 -38.18 3.28
C GLY A 657 6.13 -39.66 2.91
N GLU A 658 5.13 -40.40 3.37
CA GLU A 658 4.95 -41.85 3.10
C GLU A 658 4.90 -42.15 1.59
N LEU A 659 4.28 -41.26 0.80
CA LEU A 659 4.46 -41.23 -0.64
C LEU A 659 5.79 -40.56 -1.00
N ARG A 660 6.69 -41.32 -1.67
CA ARG A 660 8.04 -40.91 -2.11
C ARG A 660 8.13 -39.56 -2.86
N SER A 661 7.01 -38.99 -3.31
CA SER A 661 6.91 -37.73 -4.05
C SER A 661 6.68 -36.49 -3.17
N LYS A 662 6.18 -36.62 -1.94
CA LYS A 662 5.84 -35.47 -1.08
C LYS A 662 6.96 -35.14 -0.10
N CYS A 663 7.38 -33.88 -0.03
CA CYS A 663 8.46 -33.43 0.85
C CYS A 663 8.10 -32.11 1.53
N ILE A 664 8.40 -31.96 2.82
CA ILE A 664 8.21 -30.73 3.59
C ILE A 664 9.53 -29.95 3.63
N CYS A 665 9.48 -28.62 3.65
CA CYS A 665 10.70 -27.82 3.71
C CYS A 665 11.29 -27.77 5.13
N PRO A 666 12.59 -28.07 5.33
CA PRO A 666 13.23 -28.10 6.65
C PRO A 666 13.27 -26.72 7.33
N ASP A 667 13.25 -25.64 6.55
CA ASP A 667 13.25 -24.28 7.09
C ASP A 667 11.83 -23.72 7.27
N CYS A 668 10.91 -24.00 6.35
CA CYS A 668 9.50 -23.55 6.53
C CYS A 668 8.79 -24.28 7.66
N ILE A 669 9.13 -25.55 7.92
CA ILE A 669 8.54 -26.26 9.06
C ILE A 669 8.97 -25.62 10.39
N GLY A 670 10.10 -24.90 10.41
CA GLY A 670 10.58 -24.13 11.54
C GLY A 670 9.99 -22.73 11.69
N ASP A 671 9.37 -22.20 10.64
CA ASP A 671 8.96 -20.79 10.61
C ASP A 671 7.72 -20.55 11.49
N SER A 672 7.94 -20.04 12.70
CA SER A 672 6.89 -19.72 13.68
C SER A 672 5.96 -18.58 13.25
N MET A 673 6.31 -17.85 12.19
CA MET A 673 5.48 -16.78 11.63
C MET A 673 4.31 -17.34 10.80
N MET A 674 4.36 -18.62 10.40
CA MET A 674 3.32 -19.30 9.60
C MET A 674 2.41 -20.19 10.47
N THR A 675 1.21 -20.51 9.95
CA THR A 675 0.33 -21.51 10.58
C THR A 675 0.94 -22.91 10.53
N ILE A 676 0.51 -23.81 11.44
CA ILE A 676 0.99 -25.20 11.46
C ILE A 676 0.80 -25.88 10.10
N ASP A 677 -0.34 -25.67 9.44
CA ASP A 677 -0.61 -26.25 8.13
C ASP A 677 0.30 -25.70 7.03
N ALA A 678 0.59 -24.40 7.06
CA ALA A 678 1.49 -23.77 6.10
C ALA A 678 2.96 -24.21 6.30
N ARG A 679 3.37 -24.41 7.56
CA ARG A 679 4.67 -25.00 7.93
C ARG A 679 4.83 -26.42 7.39
N ARG A 680 3.72 -27.17 7.31
CA ARG A 680 3.64 -28.55 6.81
C ARG A 680 3.32 -28.65 5.31
N PHE A 681 3.46 -27.57 4.55
CA PHE A 681 3.16 -27.59 3.12
C PHE A 681 3.98 -28.68 2.39
N GLU A 682 3.27 -29.61 1.77
CA GLU A 682 3.85 -30.75 1.07
C GLU A 682 4.17 -30.35 -0.38
N TRP A 683 5.46 -30.27 -0.70
CA TRP A 683 5.94 -30.08 -2.05
C TRP A 683 5.79 -31.37 -2.85
N CYS A 684 5.23 -31.25 -4.05
CA CYS A 684 4.94 -32.40 -4.91
C CYS A 684 6.18 -33.10 -5.49
N ARG A 685 7.37 -32.48 -5.42
CA ARG A 685 8.65 -33.03 -5.92
C ARG A 685 9.85 -32.48 -5.13
N PRO A 686 10.89 -33.29 -4.86
CA PRO A 686 12.13 -32.84 -4.21
C PRO A 686 12.86 -31.71 -4.95
N THR A 687 12.77 -31.67 -6.28
CA THR A 687 13.42 -30.63 -7.10
C THR A 687 12.80 -29.25 -6.86
N ILE A 688 11.47 -29.18 -6.72
CA ILE A 688 10.76 -27.92 -6.47
C ILE A 688 11.01 -27.45 -5.04
N LEU A 689 11.06 -28.39 -4.09
CA LEU A 689 11.49 -28.09 -2.72
C LEU A 689 12.90 -27.48 -2.69
N ASN A 690 13.86 -28.09 -3.41
CA ASN A 690 15.22 -27.57 -3.50
C ASN A 690 15.28 -26.20 -4.17
N ASP A 691 14.48 -25.94 -5.21
CA ASP A 691 14.38 -24.60 -5.80
C ASP A 691 13.87 -23.57 -4.80
N HIS A 692 12.83 -23.92 -4.03
CA HIS A 692 12.32 -23.07 -2.96
C HIS A 692 13.39 -22.81 -1.89
N PHE A 693 14.07 -23.85 -1.41
CA PHE A 693 15.12 -23.74 -0.39
C PHE A 693 16.27 -22.85 -0.86
N ASP A 694 16.80 -23.10 -2.06
CA ASP A 694 17.89 -22.32 -2.66
C ASP A 694 17.53 -20.84 -2.85
N ASP A 695 16.27 -20.54 -3.16
CA ASP A 695 15.82 -19.18 -3.44
C ASP A 695 15.39 -18.40 -2.19
N LYS A 696 14.94 -19.10 -1.14
CA LYS A 696 14.33 -18.48 0.05
C LYS A 696 15.19 -18.55 1.30
N HIS A 697 15.96 -19.62 1.47
CA HIS A 697 16.60 -19.93 2.75
C HIS A 697 18.13 -19.99 2.63
N LEU A 698 18.64 -20.55 1.54
CA LEU A 698 20.08 -20.67 1.29
C LEU A 698 20.86 -19.33 1.35
N PRO A 699 20.36 -18.18 0.82
CA PRO A 699 21.12 -16.93 0.85
C PRO A 699 21.43 -16.42 2.27
N ALA A 700 20.50 -16.62 3.21
CA ALA A 700 20.69 -16.21 4.61
C ALA A 700 21.76 -17.08 5.29
N ARG A 701 21.74 -18.40 5.03
CA ARG A 701 22.71 -19.36 5.58
C ARG A 701 24.11 -19.16 5.01
N GLU A 702 24.23 -18.88 3.72
CA GLU A 702 25.53 -18.53 3.12
C GLU A 702 26.10 -17.22 3.67
N ALA A 703 25.24 -16.22 3.91
CA ALA A 703 25.67 -14.97 4.52
C ALA A 703 26.11 -15.17 5.99
N ALA A 704 25.43 -16.05 6.73
CA ALA A 704 25.84 -16.45 8.07
C ALA A 704 27.22 -17.14 8.05
N ALA A 705 27.39 -18.15 7.21
CA ALA A 705 28.67 -18.85 7.04
C ALA A 705 29.82 -17.90 6.64
N GLN A 706 29.56 -16.91 5.77
CA GLN A 706 30.57 -15.91 5.38
C GLN A 706 30.98 -14.96 6.52
N ARG A 707 30.09 -14.71 7.48
CA ARG A 707 30.39 -13.90 8.67
C ARG A 707 31.01 -14.72 9.80
N GLY A 708 31.08 -16.04 9.66
CA GLY A 708 31.45 -16.95 10.75
C GLY A 708 30.34 -17.09 11.80
N ASP A 709 29.09 -16.77 11.44
CA ASP A 709 27.95 -16.94 12.33
C ASP A 709 27.52 -18.41 12.36
N ALA A 710 27.20 -18.89 13.56
CA ALA A 710 26.56 -20.18 13.81
C ALA A 710 25.27 -20.39 12.98
N MET A 711 25.16 -21.52 12.29
CA MET A 711 23.93 -21.93 11.61
C MET A 711 23.13 -22.92 12.46
N TRP A 712 21.81 -22.78 12.46
CA TRP A 712 20.92 -23.61 13.27
C TRP A 712 19.96 -24.40 12.39
N CYS A 713 19.56 -25.59 12.82
CA CYS A 713 18.41 -26.26 12.22
C CYS A 713 17.13 -25.54 12.61
N SER A 714 16.29 -25.18 11.64
CA SER A 714 15.03 -24.50 11.94
C SER A 714 13.95 -25.46 12.45
N HIS A 715 14.14 -26.78 12.32
CA HIS A 715 13.16 -27.76 12.78
C HIS A 715 12.97 -27.69 14.31
N PRO A 716 11.73 -27.63 14.84
CA PRO A 716 11.49 -27.43 16.28
C PRO A 716 12.13 -28.47 17.21
N LYS A 717 12.30 -29.71 16.74
CA LYS A 717 12.95 -30.79 17.50
C LYS A 717 14.48 -30.80 17.41
N CYS A 718 15.06 -29.94 16.58
CA CYS A 718 16.50 -29.88 16.31
C CYS A 718 17.06 -28.46 16.45
N SER A 719 16.28 -27.52 17.01
CA SER A 719 16.60 -26.09 17.03
C SER A 719 17.80 -25.71 17.89
N GLN A 720 18.33 -26.64 18.67
CA GLN A 720 19.52 -26.47 19.50
C GLN A 720 20.80 -26.95 18.81
N LEU A 721 20.71 -27.56 17.62
CA LEU A 721 21.87 -28.05 16.89
C LEU A 721 22.49 -26.92 16.08
N GLU A 722 23.76 -26.66 16.37
CA GLU A 722 24.61 -25.66 15.75
C GLU A 722 25.53 -26.31 14.71
N PHE A 723 25.74 -25.62 13.60
CA PHE A 723 26.59 -26.06 12.49
C PHE A 723 27.52 -24.92 12.10
N GLU A 724 28.82 -25.20 12.02
CA GLU A 724 29.82 -24.23 11.57
C GLU A 724 29.87 -24.19 10.04
N HIS A 725 29.53 -25.30 9.38
CA HIS A 725 29.59 -25.43 7.93
C HIS A 725 28.27 -25.85 7.30
N LEU A 726 28.01 -25.31 6.11
CA LEU A 726 26.73 -25.51 5.42
C LEU A 726 26.56 -26.96 4.96
N ASP A 727 27.66 -27.67 4.74
CA ASP A 727 27.66 -29.10 4.42
C ASP A 727 27.32 -29.98 5.62
N GLU A 728 27.70 -29.60 6.84
CA GLU A 728 27.29 -30.27 8.07
C GLU A 728 25.77 -30.16 8.27
N PHE A 729 25.22 -28.96 8.05
CA PHE A 729 23.78 -28.76 8.06
C PHE A 729 23.07 -29.60 6.99
N ARG A 730 23.60 -29.68 5.76
CA ARG A 730 23.01 -30.53 4.71
C ARG A 730 23.06 -32.01 5.06
N LEU A 731 24.14 -32.46 5.69
CA LEU A 731 24.28 -33.84 6.17
C LEU A 731 23.23 -34.12 7.24
N HIS A 732 23.08 -33.23 8.22
CA HIS A 732 22.03 -33.31 9.24
C HIS A 732 20.63 -33.41 8.62
N VAL A 733 20.30 -32.56 7.64
CA VAL A 733 19.00 -32.61 6.94
C VAL A 733 18.80 -33.93 6.20
N LYS A 734 19.87 -34.53 5.65
CA LYS A 734 19.80 -35.82 4.97
C LYS A 734 19.59 -36.97 5.96
N GLU A 735 20.33 -37.00 7.05
CA GLU A 735 20.34 -38.10 8.01
C GLU A 735 19.14 -38.05 8.96
N ILE A 736 18.85 -36.87 9.52
CA ILE A 736 17.78 -36.70 10.50
C ILE A 736 16.43 -36.46 9.82
N HIS A 737 16.41 -35.63 8.76
CA HIS A 737 15.16 -35.25 8.10
C HIS A 737 14.82 -36.04 6.83
N GLY A 738 15.71 -36.93 6.36
CA GLY A 738 15.48 -37.78 5.19
C GLY A 738 15.41 -37.02 3.86
N LEU A 739 15.87 -35.76 3.83
CA LEU A 739 15.81 -34.88 2.66
C LEU A 739 17.20 -34.63 2.08
N THR A 740 17.32 -34.77 0.76
CA THR A 740 18.57 -34.41 0.07
C THR A 740 18.47 -32.99 -0.48
N LEU A 741 19.17 -32.07 0.18
CA LEU A 741 19.40 -30.72 -0.32
C LEU A 741 20.54 -30.70 -1.36
N ARG A 742 20.50 -29.76 -2.31
CA ARG A 742 21.59 -29.58 -3.29
C ARG A 742 22.88 -29.17 -2.61
N SER A 743 24.00 -29.72 -3.07
CA SER A 743 25.37 -29.32 -2.65
C SER A 743 25.69 -27.88 -3.06
N SER A 744 26.73 -27.28 -2.46
CA SER A 744 27.19 -25.93 -2.81
C SER A 744 27.49 -25.82 -4.30
N ALA A 745 28.23 -26.78 -4.87
CA ALA A 745 28.56 -26.80 -6.29
C ALA A 745 27.30 -26.89 -7.20
N GLN A 746 26.28 -27.64 -6.80
CA GLN A 746 25.02 -27.73 -7.55
C GLN A 746 24.19 -26.44 -7.44
N ALA A 747 24.12 -25.85 -6.25
CA ALA A 747 23.42 -24.59 -6.00
C ALA A 747 24.12 -23.41 -6.70
N GLU A 748 25.45 -23.34 -6.64
CA GLU A 748 26.26 -22.39 -7.40
C GLU A 748 26.14 -22.64 -8.90
N GLY A 749 26.17 -23.89 -9.36
CA GLY A 749 25.90 -24.24 -10.75
C GLY A 749 24.53 -23.75 -11.21
N ARG A 750 23.50 -23.84 -10.35
CA ARG A 750 22.17 -23.29 -10.62
C ARG A 750 22.17 -21.76 -10.61
N LYS A 751 22.84 -21.12 -9.65
CA LYS A 751 22.98 -19.65 -9.58
C LYS A 751 23.72 -19.12 -10.78
N LYS A 752 24.87 -19.70 -11.13
CA LYS A 752 25.65 -19.40 -12.33
C LYS A 752 24.83 -19.62 -13.59
N LYS A 753 24.13 -20.76 -13.74
CA LYS A 753 23.18 -20.94 -14.86
C LYS A 753 22.08 -19.88 -14.86
N ARG A 754 21.54 -19.51 -13.69
CA ARG A 754 20.50 -18.46 -13.55
C ARG A 754 21.04 -17.06 -13.84
N ASP A 755 22.28 -16.77 -13.48
CA ASP A 755 22.95 -15.50 -13.68
C ASP A 755 23.50 -15.38 -15.10
N GLU A 756 23.99 -16.46 -15.71
CA GLU A 756 24.22 -16.59 -17.15
C GLU A 756 22.91 -16.43 -17.90
N ARG A 757 21.79 -17.03 -17.44
CA ARG A 757 20.46 -16.79 -18.00
C ARG A 757 20.02 -15.34 -17.86
N ARG A 758 20.32 -14.67 -16.74
CA ARG A 758 20.03 -13.24 -16.51
C ARG A 758 20.94 -12.32 -17.33
N GLN A 759 22.23 -12.63 -17.43
CA GLN A 759 23.24 -11.89 -18.19
C GLN A 759 22.99 -12.04 -19.68
N LYS A 760 22.71 -13.26 -20.17
CA LYS A 760 22.25 -13.48 -21.53
C LYS A 760 20.95 -12.70 -21.78
N ALA A 761 19.98 -12.72 -20.85
CA ALA A 761 18.76 -11.91 -20.96
C ALA A 761 18.98 -10.39 -20.85
N ARG A 762 20.15 -9.94 -20.40
CA ARG A 762 20.60 -8.54 -20.42
C ARG A 762 21.40 -8.20 -21.68
N ARG A 763 22.16 -9.15 -22.24
CA ARG A 763 22.96 -9.01 -23.46
C ARG A 763 22.14 -9.13 -24.75
N GLY A 764 21.02 -9.86 -24.73
CA GLY A 764 20.05 -9.88 -25.83
C GLY A 764 18.97 -8.81 -25.71
N LYS A 765 19.22 -7.67 -25.05
CA LYS A 765 18.20 -6.71 -24.62
C LYS A 765 18.53 -5.27 -24.99
#